data_AF-A0A7C5YWT5-F1
#
_entry.id   AF-A0A7C5YWT5-F1
#
_cell.length_a   1.000
_cell.length_b   1.000
_cell.length_c   1.000
_cell.angle_alpha   90.00
_cell.angle_beta   90.00
_cell.angle_gamma   90.00
#
_symmetry.space_group_name_H-M   'P 1'
#
loop_
_entity.id
_entity.type
_entity.pdbx_description
1 polymer ?
#
loop_
_entity_poly.entity_id
_entity_poly.type
_entity_poly.pdbx_seq_one_letter_code
_entity_poly.pdbx_strand_id
1 'polypeptide(L)'
;MLSGLQLGAECGVEWGRTKKKPRGLRDSPRLRPRRVRALAGNSIQGQPADVKRAGGVFFSAPTLKEEIVDHSLVQRVPLTCPRCGRAFEGEIGLILDTSERPDLLERARDGTLHTVACPHCGHETEVDAPLLVLRPGATPPLLFSPAQRTTAEEDRKQAAGLVGALRERMGADWREEWLAQGLPGVPRPLLPAALSDDPEAALRQMAEQARREIERLREKDPEAYRQLKEAARQAMQRMPLVQTLQEFIQARTWAESRRILEAHPELLGDEADALLGQLVQGAQAQGDEDARRVLEQHRALLRRCREVGIEQAFAELGAGLPIPPEFQADPRLAQEDIKEAARARGIAIGGDVAQSTRDGNRVQVHLEHHLARPPAVVRYPDIACPERVSQETRRFQVVVRLGPAPNELSPVQEPLSLQAGEAVRLHLDAPDFELLGPPDQETVVLPNAPSPPVVFDLRPRPQTAGTFSLTLTFFQGTDLRGSVSWTVEVVEERAAERLRSLPVYSLHLEPPHASPERLLLIEYAALPTPRFRFQLVEGAVWHPAWELPLSADPGRLAEVLYRDLDLLREQADPVSRRRVLNLEGVLRRLKALGQRLWRELTPPPLQEHYAAHRTEWHDTSLLLYTAEPHIPWELVWPYGQGWEDEGPWAMTLDLARWLPAPSGNGHTPAPPSRLLLTAFGCLAPGGSGLPQEEREAQEVRRLLAGRGAADRTPPEITWPAVMDWLEGGGYDWVHIAAHGSFSPEAPDLHAALRLGDEVLTPAHLVGPRLEGHFRQVRPVWVVNACDGGRLGWAWTGMGGWAQRLVESGAGAFLAPMWAAGDDAARTFALRFYGLLEEATVARAVRLARQAVQEAHPGDPTYLAYSLYAHPNARVVWKNAQNG
;
A
#
# COMPACT_ATOMS: atom_id res chain seq x y z
N MET A 1 26.34 -61.83 -5.43
CA MET A 1 27.41 -62.04 -4.43
C MET A 1 27.10 -61.05 -3.30
N LEU A 2 26.73 -61.53 -2.10
CA LEU A 2 27.64 -61.76 -0.95
C LEU A 2 28.31 -60.45 -0.51
N SER A 3 28.29 -59.98 0.74
CA SER A 3 27.75 -60.44 2.05
C SER A 3 27.90 -59.24 3.02
N GLY A 4 27.21 -59.05 4.15
CA GLY A 4 26.51 -59.93 5.09
C GLY A 4 26.98 -59.60 6.53
N LEU A 5 26.25 -60.08 7.57
CA LEU A 5 26.52 -59.97 9.04
C LEU A 5 25.94 -58.72 9.77
N GLN A 6 25.27 -58.83 10.93
CA GLN A 6 24.64 -60.00 11.59
C GLN A 6 23.71 -59.60 12.78
N LEU A 7 22.76 -60.50 13.12
CA LEU A 7 22.00 -60.67 14.39
C LEU A 7 20.69 -59.87 14.56
N GLY A 8 19.57 -60.42 15.05
CA GLY A 8 19.22 -61.83 15.31
C GLY A 8 18.32 -62.05 16.56
N ALA A 9 17.03 -62.41 16.35
CA ALA A 9 16.01 -63.00 17.26
C ALA A 9 14.62 -62.50 16.78
N GLU A 10 13.66 -63.24 16.22
CA GLU A 10 13.05 -64.56 16.53
C GLU A 10 12.04 -64.59 17.69
N CYS A 11 10.74 -64.47 17.32
CA CYS A 11 9.53 -65.17 17.83
C CYS A 11 8.28 -64.40 17.32
N GLY A 12 7.17 -64.98 16.86
CA GLY A 12 6.83 -66.39 16.61
C GLY A 12 5.34 -66.70 16.87
N VAL A 13 4.56 -67.02 15.81
CA VAL A 13 3.35 -67.90 15.81
C VAL A 13 2.12 -67.43 16.64
N GLU A 14 1.06 -66.83 16.07
CA GLU A 14 -0.06 -67.37 15.24
C GLU A 14 -1.40 -67.72 15.97
N TRP A 15 -2.51 -67.19 15.41
CA TRP A 15 -3.92 -67.65 15.36
C TRP A 15 -4.70 -68.25 16.55
N GLY A 16 -5.91 -67.68 16.76
CA GLY A 16 -7.03 -68.33 17.48
C GLY A 16 -8.42 -67.86 17.01
N ARG A 17 -9.24 -68.76 16.44
CA ARG A 17 -10.62 -68.50 15.96
C ARG A 17 -11.68 -68.94 16.99
N THR A 18 -12.83 -68.26 17.11
CA THR A 18 -14.18 -68.74 16.66
C THR A 18 -15.44 -68.10 17.31
N LYS A 19 -16.37 -67.65 16.45
CA LYS A 19 -17.85 -67.83 16.44
C LYS A 19 -18.71 -67.78 17.74
N LYS A 20 -19.77 -66.92 17.75
CA LYS A 20 -21.20 -67.30 17.47
C LYS A 20 -22.21 -66.11 17.46
N LYS A 21 -23.42 -66.39 16.91
CA LYS A 21 -24.61 -65.51 16.67
C LYS A 21 -25.62 -65.50 17.84
N PRO A 22 -26.63 -64.58 17.88
CA PRO A 22 -27.95 -64.73 17.21
C PRO A 22 -28.38 -63.45 16.43
N ARG A 23 -29.11 -63.42 15.28
CA ARG A 23 -30.52 -63.76 14.93
C ARG A 23 -31.59 -63.09 15.84
N GLY A 24 -32.54 -62.27 15.38
CA GLY A 24 -32.79 -61.64 14.05
C GLY A 24 -34.26 -61.19 13.83
N LEU A 25 -34.55 -60.50 12.71
CA LEU A 25 -35.90 -60.08 12.20
C LEU A 25 -36.61 -59.01 13.07
N ARG A 26 -37.38 -58.03 12.61
CA ARG A 26 -37.99 -57.57 11.31
C ARG A 26 -38.23 -56.04 11.46
N ASP A 27 -38.54 -55.20 10.46
CA ASP A 27 -38.82 -55.35 9.02
C ASP A 27 -38.48 -54.01 8.28
N SER A 28 -38.92 -53.78 7.03
CA SER A 28 -38.91 -52.45 6.37
C SER A 28 -39.93 -52.35 5.22
N PRO A 29 -40.57 -51.18 4.96
CA PRO A 29 -41.19 -50.89 3.66
C PRO A 29 -40.50 -49.75 2.89
N ARG A 30 -40.39 -49.94 1.58
CA ARG A 30 -39.88 -48.97 0.60
C ARG A 30 -40.95 -47.92 0.29
N LEU A 31 -40.56 -46.67 0.01
CA LEU A 31 -41.39 -45.71 -0.72
C LEU A 31 -40.62 -45.10 -1.90
N ARG A 32 -41.27 -45.08 -3.07
CA ARG A 32 -40.89 -44.34 -4.28
C ARG A 32 -41.89 -43.19 -4.50
N PRO A 33 -41.53 -42.13 -5.25
CA PRO A 33 -42.18 -40.83 -5.13
C PRO A 33 -43.51 -40.74 -5.88
N ARG A 34 -44.41 -39.86 -5.40
CA ARG A 34 -45.55 -39.37 -6.18
C ARG A 34 -45.73 -37.86 -6.09
N ARG A 35 -46.00 -37.32 -7.27
CA ARG A 35 -46.28 -35.94 -7.67
C ARG A 35 -47.54 -35.33 -7.02
N VAL A 36 -47.53 -33.98 -7.00
CA VAL A 36 -48.62 -33.03 -7.35
C VAL A 36 -49.48 -32.37 -6.25
N ARG A 37 -49.58 -31.04 -6.45
CA ARG A 37 -50.60 -30.03 -6.09
C ARG A 37 -50.45 -29.20 -4.81
N ALA A 38 -50.22 -27.91 -5.05
CA ALA A 38 -50.52 -26.82 -4.15
C ALA A 38 -52.04 -26.59 -4.01
N LEU A 39 -52.42 -25.99 -2.89
CA LEU A 39 -53.70 -25.31 -2.66
C LEU A 39 -53.41 -24.02 -1.88
N ALA A 40 -54.21 -22.98 -2.14
CA ALA A 40 -54.02 -21.62 -1.63
C ALA A 40 -55.21 -21.13 -0.78
N GLY A 41 -54.99 -20.03 -0.06
CA GLY A 41 -55.98 -19.28 0.74
C GLY A 41 -55.28 -18.56 1.91
N ASN A 42 -55.52 -17.29 2.24
CA ASN A 42 -56.55 -16.34 1.78
C ASN A 42 -56.03 -14.90 1.67
N SER A 43 -56.72 -14.08 0.87
CA SER A 43 -56.51 -12.64 0.71
C SER A 43 -57.22 -11.79 1.78
N ILE A 44 -56.87 -10.50 1.84
CA ILE A 44 -57.81 -9.41 2.20
C ILE A 44 -57.86 -8.40 1.03
N GLN A 45 -59.04 -7.81 0.81
CA GLN A 45 -59.47 -6.97 -0.34
C GLN A 45 -59.13 -5.47 -0.12
N GLY A 46 -59.34 -4.51 -1.04
CA GLY A 46 -59.95 -4.43 -2.39
C GLY A 46 -59.66 -3.03 -2.96
N GLN A 47 -60.29 -2.44 -4.00
CA GLN A 47 -61.37 -2.76 -4.95
C GLN A 47 -61.13 -1.89 -6.23
N PRO A 48 -61.75 -2.20 -7.38
CA PRO A 48 -62.21 -1.15 -8.30
C PRO A 48 -63.69 -1.28 -8.66
N ALA A 49 -64.32 -0.18 -9.10
CA ALA A 49 -65.75 -0.13 -9.44
C ALA A 49 -66.03 -0.21 -10.96
N ASP A 50 -67.19 -0.78 -11.31
CA ASP A 50 -67.75 -0.88 -12.67
C ASP A 50 -68.02 0.47 -13.35
N VAL A 51 -67.88 0.51 -14.70
CA VAL A 51 -68.97 0.90 -15.62
C VAL A 51 -68.84 0.09 -16.94
N LYS A 52 -69.96 -0.36 -17.52
CA LYS A 52 -70.05 -1.07 -18.81
C LYS A 52 -70.81 -0.24 -19.88
N ARG A 53 -70.52 -0.56 -21.15
CA ARG A 53 -71.22 -0.15 -22.41
C ARG A 53 -70.96 1.31 -22.84
N ALA A 54 -71.02 1.66 -24.13
CA ALA A 54 -71.50 0.94 -25.32
C ALA A 54 -70.48 0.96 -26.49
N GLY A 55 -70.74 0.17 -27.54
CA GLY A 55 -69.79 -0.08 -28.63
C GLY A 55 -69.81 0.91 -29.79
N GLY A 56 -68.78 0.83 -30.63
CA GLY A 56 -68.66 1.59 -31.88
C GLY A 56 -67.22 1.55 -32.40
N VAL A 57 -66.98 0.71 -33.42
CA VAL A 57 -65.84 0.71 -34.37
C VAL A 57 -64.54 1.39 -33.91
N PHE A 58 -63.57 0.60 -33.44
CA PHE A 58 -62.18 1.04 -33.36
C PHE A 58 -61.38 0.51 -34.56
N PHE A 59 -60.56 1.40 -35.14
CA PHE A 59 -59.61 1.07 -36.18
C PHE A 59 -58.65 -0.02 -35.70
N SER A 60 -58.35 -0.98 -36.57
CA SER A 60 -57.20 -1.86 -36.37
C SER A 60 -55.94 -1.01 -36.54
N ALA A 61 -55.40 -0.49 -35.43
CA ALA A 61 -54.05 0.07 -35.44
C ALA A 61 -53.09 -1.03 -35.92
N PRO A 62 -52.13 -0.71 -36.81
CA PRO A 62 -51.17 -1.70 -37.26
C PRO A 62 -50.32 -2.12 -36.06
N THR A 63 -50.22 -3.42 -35.81
CA THR A 63 -49.13 -3.97 -35.02
C THR A 63 -47.84 -3.68 -35.78
N LEU A 64 -47.16 -2.59 -35.40
CA LEU A 64 -45.74 -2.47 -35.63
C LEU A 64 -45.10 -3.70 -35.01
N LYS A 65 -44.51 -4.55 -35.86
CA LYS A 65 -43.42 -5.39 -35.40
C LYS A 65 -42.33 -4.42 -35.02
N GLU A 66 -41.93 -4.40 -33.75
CA GLU A 66 -40.61 -3.89 -33.41
C GLU A 66 -39.62 -4.76 -34.19
N GLU A 67 -38.98 -4.15 -35.19
CA GLU A 67 -37.85 -4.77 -35.87
C GLU A 67 -36.74 -4.86 -34.83
N ILE A 68 -36.36 -6.09 -34.45
CA ILE A 68 -35.19 -6.31 -33.59
C ILE A 68 -33.97 -5.89 -34.43
N VAL A 69 -33.37 -4.76 -34.08
CA VAL A 69 -32.27 -4.16 -34.83
C VAL A 69 -30.97 -4.84 -34.43
N ASP A 70 -30.65 -6.00 -35.02
CA ASP A 70 -29.41 -6.75 -34.69
C ASP A 70 -28.16 -5.85 -34.85
N HIS A 71 -27.65 -5.38 -33.71
CA HIS A 71 -26.45 -4.55 -33.58
C HIS A 71 -25.18 -5.38 -33.72
N SER A 72 -25.28 -6.71 -33.63
CA SER A 72 -24.14 -7.61 -33.82
C SER A 72 -23.67 -7.62 -35.28
N LEU A 73 -22.39 -7.92 -35.48
CA LEU A 73 -21.76 -8.02 -36.79
C LEU A 73 -21.06 -9.37 -36.90
N VAL A 74 -21.56 -10.20 -37.80
CA VAL A 74 -20.89 -11.43 -38.25
C VAL A 74 -20.42 -11.20 -39.68
N GLN A 75 -19.11 -11.25 -39.91
CA GLN A 75 -18.51 -11.15 -41.22
C GLN A 75 -18.25 -12.55 -41.80
N ARG A 76 -18.55 -12.75 -43.09
CA ARG A 76 -18.09 -13.91 -43.85
C ARG A 76 -16.69 -13.66 -44.39
N VAL A 77 -15.80 -14.60 -44.15
CA VAL A 77 -14.40 -14.56 -44.59
C VAL A 77 -14.01 -15.86 -45.30
N PRO A 78 -13.29 -15.79 -46.43
CA PRO A 78 -12.80 -16.98 -47.11
C PRO A 78 -11.65 -17.61 -46.31
N LEU A 79 -11.85 -18.84 -45.84
CA LEU A 79 -10.87 -19.62 -45.09
C LEU A 79 -10.40 -20.83 -45.91
N THR A 80 -9.13 -21.21 -45.78
CA THR A 80 -8.61 -22.46 -46.33
C THR A 80 -8.35 -23.43 -45.20
N CYS A 81 -8.98 -24.61 -45.22
CA CYS A 81 -8.81 -25.59 -44.14
C CYS A 81 -7.39 -26.19 -44.17
N PRO A 82 -6.57 -26.05 -43.11
CA PRO A 82 -5.19 -26.53 -43.10
C PRO A 82 -5.10 -28.07 -43.20
N ARG A 83 -6.14 -28.80 -42.80
CA ARG A 83 -6.19 -30.27 -42.86
C ARG A 83 -6.51 -30.86 -44.25
N CYS A 84 -7.36 -30.21 -45.04
CA CYS A 84 -7.85 -30.77 -46.31
C CYS A 84 -7.64 -29.87 -47.54
N GLY A 85 -7.05 -28.69 -47.38
CA GLY A 85 -6.70 -27.76 -48.45
C GLY A 85 -7.87 -27.14 -49.22
N ARG A 86 -9.13 -27.37 -48.78
CA ARG A 86 -10.31 -26.80 -49.42
C ARG A 86 -10.62 -25.43 -48.84
N ALA A 87 -10.92 -24.47 -49.73
CA ALA A 87 -11.50 -23.19 -49.37
C ALA A 87 -12.98 -23.35 -48.96
N PHE A 88 -13.42 -22.58 -47.98
CA PHE A 88 -14.79 -22.48 -47.51
C PHE A 88 -15.03 -21.11 -46.87
N GLU A 89 -16.27 -20.64 -46.80
CA GLU A 89 -16.62 -19.41 -46.08
C GLU A 89 -16.80 -19.70 -44.58
N GLY A 90 -16.08 -18.96 -43.73
CA GLY A 90 -16.27 -18.97 -42.28
C GLY A 90 -17.03 -17.72 -41.82
N GLU A 91 -17.86 -17.86 -40.78
CA GLU A 91 -18.60 -16.76 -40.16
C GLU A 91 -17.94 -16.34 -38.84
N ILE A 92 -17.47 -15.09 -38.77
CA ILE A 92 -16.68 -14.54 -37.67
C ILE A 92 -17.42 -13.35 -37.05
N GLY A 93 -17.72 -13.42 -35.75
CA GLY A 93 -18.30 -12.30 -35.00
C GLY A 93 -17.26 -11.21 -34.74
N LEU A 94 -17.52 -9.98 -35.16
CA LEU A 94 -16.68 -8.80 -34.91
C LEU A 94 -17.33 -7.80 -33.95
N ILE A 95 -18.67 -7.76 -33.90
CA ILE A 95 -19.44 -7.01 -32.92
C ILE A 95 -20.45 -7.98 -32.30
N LEU A 96 -20.57 -7.97 -30.98
CA LEU A 96 -21.48 -8.80 -30.20
C LEU A 96 -22.32 -7.92 -29.28
N ASP A 97 -23.62 -7.83 -29.49
CA ASP A 97 -24.56 -7.37 -28.46
C ASP A 97 -24.99 -8.56 -27.60
N THR A 98 -24.65 -8.52 -26.31
CA THR A 98 -24.93 -9.61 -25.38
C THR A 98 -26.40 -9.77 -25.02
N SER A 99 -27.23 -8.75 -25.26
CA SER A 99 -28.68 -8.79 -25.03
C SER A 99 -29.45 -9.41 -26.21
N GLU A 100 -28.91 -9.28 -27.43
CA GLU A 100 -29.57 -9.74 -28.66
C GLU A 100 -29.11 -11.13 -29.12
N ARG A 101 -27.85 -11.48 -28.86
CA ARG A 101 -27.21 -12.72 -29.34
C ARG A 101 -26.65 -13.58 -28.19
N PRO A 102 -27.52 -14.16 -27.35
CA PRO A 102 -27.10 -15.04 -26.26
C PRO A 102 -26.34 -16.28 -26.77
N ASP A 103 -26.64 -16.74 -27.99
CA ASP A 103 -25.92 -17.83 -28.66
C ASP A 103 -24.45 -17.52 -28.95
N LEU A 104 -24.14 -16.25 -29.25
CA LEU A 104 -22.77 -15.79 -29.45
C LEU A 104 -22.10 -15.43 -28.11
N LEU A 105 -22.87 -14.98 -27.11
CA LEU A 105 -22.37 -14.78 -25.74
C LEU A 105 -21.92 -16.10 -25.11
N GLU A 106 -22.69 -17.18 -25.21
CA GLU A 106 -22.29 -18.51 -24.73
C GLU A 106 -20.98 -18.96 -25.40
N ARG A 107 -20.88 -18.84 -26.73
CA ARG A 107 -19.63 -19.13 -27.46
C ARG A 107 -18.47 -18.21 -27.07
N ALA A 108 -18.72 -16.97 -26.66
CA ALA A 108 -17.70 -16.06 -26.17
C ALA A 108 -17.22 -16.43 -24.75
N ARG A 109 -18.14 -16.86 -23.87
CA ARG A 109 -17.85 -17.41 -22.53
C ARG A 109 -17.05 -18.72 -22.62
N ASP A 110 -17.37 -19.58 -23.58
CA ASP A 110 -16.66 -20.85 -23.82
C ASP A 110 -15.35 -20.69 -24.62
N GLY A 111 -15.02 -19.48 -25.09
CA GLY A 111 -13.84 -19.21 -25.92
C GLY A 111 -13.92 -19.74 -27.36
N THR A 112 -15.09 -20.21 -27.82
CA THR A 112 -15.31 -20.84 -29.14
C THR A 112 -15.91 -19.91 -30.20
N LEU A 113 -16.12 -18.62 -29.90
CA LEU A 113 -16.76 -17.65 -30.82
C LEU A 113 -16.01 -17.53 -32.16
N HIS A 114 -14.68 -17.60 -32.13
CA HIS A 114 -13.81 -17.50 -33.31
C HIS A 114 -13.27 -18.85 -33.80
N THR A 115 -13.76 -19.96 -33.23
CA THR A 115 -13.51 -21.31 -33.72
C THR A 115 -14.49 -21.65 -34.84
N VAL A 116 -13.97 -22.01 -36.02
CA VAL A 116 -14.78 -22.37 -37.20
C VAL A 116 -14.46 -23.80 -37.64
N ALA A 117 -15.48 -24.64 -37.76
CA ALA A 117 -15.35 -26.02 -38.24
C ALA A 117 -15.42 -26.09 -39.77
N CYS A 118 -14.43 -26.72 -40.41
CA CYS A 118 -14.44 -26.94 -41.85
C CYS A 118 -15.58 -27.91 -42.27
N PRO A 119 -16.52 -27.50 -43.14
CA PRO A 119 -17.68 -28.31 -43.53
C PRO A 119 -17.32 -29.57 -44.33
N HIS A 120 -16.07 -29.71 -44.79
CA HIS A 120 -15.62 -30.85 -45.58
C HIS A 120 -14.91 -31.96 -44.78
N CYS A 121 -14.37 -31.65 -43.60
CA CYS A 121 -13.59 -32.63 -42.82
C CYS A 121 -13.72 -32.50 -41.30
N GLY A 122 -14.58 -31.59 -40.80
CA GLY A 122 -14.81 -31.38 -39.37
C GLY A 122 -13.59 -30.86 -38.60
N HIS A 123 -12.55 -30.37 -39.28
CA HIS A 123 -11.41 -29.77 -38.62
C HIS A 123 -11.75 -28.35 -38.19
N GLU A 124 -11.67 -28.10 -36.89
CA GLU A 124 -11.82 -26.78 -36.29
C GLU A 124 -10.54 -25.97 -36.46
N THR A 125 -10.70 -24.67 -36.70
CA THR A 125 -9.61 -23.71 -36.82
C THR A 125 -10.02 -22.42 -36.13
N GLU A 126 -9.17 -21.92 -35.24
CA GLU A 126 -9.34 -20.61 -34.61
C GLU A 126 -8.95 -19.52 -35.62
N VAL A 127 -9.79 -18.50 -35.74
CA VAL A 127 -9.55 -17.35 -36.61
C VAL A 127 -9.24 -16.14 -35.75
N ASP A 128 -8.01 -15.66 -35.86
CA ASP A 128 -7.52 -14.54 -35.09
C ASP A 128 -8.12 -13.20 -35.59
N ALA A 129 -9.15 -12.72 -34.91
CA ALA A 129 -9.94 -11.54 -35.28
C ALA A 129 -10.26 -10.66 -34.07
N PRO A 130 -10.39 -9.32 -34.23
CA PRO A 130 -10.85 -8.45 -33.16
C PRO A 130 -12.32 -8.67 -32.82
N LEU A 131 -12.74 -8.27 -31.63
CA LEU A 131 -14.13 -8.32 -31.18
C LEU A 131 -14.48 -7.08 -30.34
N LEU A 132 -15.56 -6.39 -30.69
CA LEU A 132 -16.21 -5.40 -29.84
C LEU A 132 -17.44 -6.06 -29.18
N VAL A 133 -17.60 -5.88 -27.86
CA VAL A 133 -18.74 -6.43 -27.10
C VAL A 133 -19.52 -5.29 -26.46
N LEU A 134 -20.82 -5.21 -26.77
CA LEU A 134 -21.79 -4.33 -26.16
C LEU A 134 -22.56 -5.08 -25.08
N ARG A 135 -22.58 -4.53 -23.87
CA ARG A 135 -23.19 -5.10 -22.66
C ARG A 135 -24.20 -4.12 -22.05
N PRO A 136 -25.44 -4.08 -22.55
CA PRO A 136 -26.45 -3.14 -22.06
C PRO A 136 -26.69 -3.31 -20.56
N GLY A 137 -26.58 -2.21 -19.80
CA GLY A 137 -26.75 -2.21 -18.34
C GLY A 137 -25.52 -2.66 -17.53
N ALA A 138 -24.44 -3.14 -18.15
CA ALA A 138 -23.18 -3.42 -17.46
C ALA A 138 -22.26 -2.19 -17.44
N THR A 139 -21.33 -2.14 -16.48
CA THR A 139 -20.27 -1.14 -16.41
C THR A 139 -18.91 -1.86 -16.49
N PRO A 140 -18.02 -1.51 -17.44
CA PRO A 140 -18.23 -0.64 -18.60
C PRO A 140 -19.19 -1.25 -19.65
N PRO A 141 -19.96 -0.44 -20.40
CA PRO A 141 -20.95 -0.94 -21.36
C PRO A 141 -20.34 -1.47 -22.66
N LEU A 142 -19.12 -1.04 -23.02
CA LEU A 142 -18.35 -1.54 -24.16
C LEU A 142 -17.05 -2.19 -23.68
N LEU A 143 -16.66 -3.29 -24.33
CA LEU A 143 -15.35 -3.93 -24.19
C LEU A 143 -14.76 -4.20 -25.58
N PHE A 144 -13.45 -4.00 -25.75
CA PHE A 144 -12.73 -4.39 -26.96
C PHE A 144 -11.74 -5.51 -26.66
N SER A 145 -11.80 -6.60 -27.42
CA SER A 145 -10.80 -7.66 -27.40
C SER A 145 -10.02 -7.61 -28.72
N PRO A 146 -8.71 -7.29 -28.71
CA PRO A 146 -7.91 -7.28 -29.92
C PRO A 146 -7.73 -8.69 -30.52
N ALA A 147 -7.17 -8.74 -31.71
CA ALA A 147 -6.55 -9.96 -32.22
C ALA A 147 -5.25 -10.25 -31.44
N GLN A 148 -4.75 -11.48 -31.48
CA GLN A 148 -3.55 -11.89 -30.76
C GLN A 148 -2.24 -11.49 -31.46
N ARG A 149 -2.31 -11.07 -32.73
CA ARG A 149 -1.15 -10.75 -33.59
C ARG A 149 -1.19 -9.33 -34.17
N THR A 150 -1.84 -8.39 -33.48
CA THR A 150 -1.92 -6.98 -33.87
C THR A 150 -1.03 -6.09 -33.01
N THR A 151 -0.57 -4.98 -33.60
CA THR A 151 0.12 -3.90 -32.90
C THR A 151 -0.88 -2.97 -32.19
N ALA A 152 -0.40 -2.20 -31.20
CA ALA A 152 -1.23 -1.21 -30.51
C ALA A 152 -1.81 -0.11 -31.44
N GLU A 153 -1.23 0.11 -32.63
CA GLU A 153 -1.80 1.03 -33.61
C GLU A 153 -2.90 0.37 -34.45
N GLU A 154 -2.71 -0.88 -34.87
CA GLU A 154 -3.76 -1.67 -35.51
C GLU A 154 -4.94 -1.89 -34.57
N ASP A 155 -4.70 -2.17 -33.28
CA ASP A 155 -5.73 -2.26 -32.25
C ASP A 155 -6.55 -0.97 -32.18
N ARG A 156 -5.90 0.21 -32.17
CA ARG A 156 -6.58 1.52 -32.20
C ARG A 156 -7.40 1.70 -33.49
N LYS A 157 -6.87 1.32 -34.65
CA LYS A 157 -7.58 1.40 -35.95
C LYS A 157 -8.78 0.45 -36.01
N GLN A 158 -8.62 -0.79 -35.55
CA GLN A 158 -9.67 -1.81 -35.51
C GLN A 158 -10.76 -1.45 -34.50
N ALA A 159 -10.39 -1.01 -33.29
CA ALA A 159 -11.31 -0.52 -32.28
C ALA A 159 -12.14 0.67 -32.81
N ALA A 160 -11.49 1.68 -33.40
CA ALA A 160 -12.19 2.83 -33.98
C ALA A 160 -13.13 2.42 -35.12
N GLY A 161 -12.72 1.49 -35.98
CA GLY A 161 -13.55 0.96 -37.07
C GLY A 161 -14.78 0.19 -36.56
N LEU A 162 -14.62 -0.69 -35.58
CA LEU A 162 -15.73 -1.44 -34.97
C LEU A 162 -16.69 -0.54 -34.17
N VAL A 163 -16.16 0.46 -33.46
CA VAL A 163 -16.97 1.47 -32.76
C VAL A 163 -17.75 2.34 -33.74
N GLY A 164 -17.14 2.74 -34.87
CA GLY A 164 -17.84 3.44 -35.95
C GLY A 164 -18.96 2.59 -36.54
N ALA A 165 -18.69 1.32 -36.86
CA ALA A 165 -19.68 0.39 -37.39
C ALA A 165 -20.83 0.10 -36.40
N LEU A 166 -20.55 0.01 -35.09
CA LEU A 166 -21.58 -0.11 -34.06
C LEU A 166 -22.43 1.18 -33.96
N ARG A 167 -21.79 2.34 -33.93
CA ARG A 167 -22.44 3.66 -33.90
C ARG A 167 -23.40 3.86 -35.08
N GLU A 168 -22.98 3.50 -36.29
CA GLU A 168 -23.83 3.55 -37.49
C GLU A 168 -25.03 2.60 -37.40
N ARG A 169 -24.86 1.42 -36.79
CA ARG A 169 -25.94 0.43 -36.59
C ARG A 169 -26.95 0.84 -35.53
N MET A 170 -26.51 1.49 -34.46
CA MET A 170 -27.35 1.91 -33.34
C MET A 170 -28.08 3.23 -33.59
N GLY A 171 -27.51 4.13 -34.40
CA GLY A 171 -28.15 5.40 -34.75
C GLY A 171 -28.52 6.23 -33.52
N ALA A 172 -29.84 6.34 -33.25
CA ALA A 172 -30.38 7.11 -32.11
C ALA A 172 -30.16 6.45 -30.74
N ASP A 173 -29.88 5.14 -30.70
CA ASP A 173 -29.65 4.40 -29.45
C ASP A 173 -28.20 4.45 -28.98
N TRP A 174 -27.28 4.95 -29.82
CA TRP A 174 -25.90 5.25 -29.45
C TRP A 174 -25.82 6.30 -28.33
N ARG A 175 -24.82 6.16 -27.44
CA ARG A 175 -24.52 7.11 -26.36
C ARG A 175 -23.02 7.40 -26.35
N GLU A 176 -22.63 8.66 -26.59
CA GLU A 176 -21.22 9.07 -26.54
C GLU A 176 -20.59 8.86 -25.14
N GLU A 177 -21.41 8.91 -24.09
CA GLU A 177 -21.03 8.63 -22.70
C GLU A 177 -20.33 7.27 -22.50
N TRP A 178 -20.63 6.27 -23.35
CA TRP A 178 -20.00 4.95 -23.29
C TRP A 178 -18.50 4.95 -23.62
N LEU A 179 -17.99 6.03 -24.23
CA LEU A 179 -16.57 6.22 -24.52
C LEU A 179 -15.93 7.31 -23.63
N ALA A 180 -16.67 7.94 -22.72
CA ALA A 180 -16.18 9.04 -21.90
C ALA A 180 -15.04 8.65 -20.95
N GLN A 181 -14.94 7.35 -20.61
CA GLN A 181 -13.86 6.77 -19.80
C GLN A 181 -12.83 6.00 -20.66
N GLY A 182 -12.87 6.16 -21.99
CA GLY A 182 -12.12 5.35 -22.95
C GLY A 182 -12.78 3.99 -23.24
N LEU A 183 -12.21 3.24 -24.20
CA LEU A 183 -12.66 1.90 -24.57
C LEU A 183 -11.75 0.85 -23.90
N PRO A 184 -12.23 0.05 -22.92
CA PRO A 184 -11.40 -0.90 -22.21
C PRO A 184 -10.96 -2.08 -23.09
N GLY A 185 -9.65 -2.31 -23.15
CA GLY A 185 -9.04 -3.46 -23.81
C GLY A 185 -8.99 -4.70 -22.91
N VAL A 186 -9.54 -5.82 -23.39
CA VAL A 186 -9.53 -7.12 -22.71
C VAL A 186 -8.78 -8.15 -23.56
N PRO A 187 -7.60 -8.64 -23.13
CA PRO A 187 -6.86 -9.68 -23.84
C PRO A 187 -7.75 -10.92 -24.08
N ARG A 188 -7.66 -11.51 -25.28
CA ARG A 188 -8.48 -12.67 -25.70
C ARG A 188 -8.60 -13.78 -24.64
N PRO A 189 -7.53 -14.20 -23.92
CA PRO A 189 -7.63 -15.24 -22.90
C PRO A 189 -8.46 -14.85 -21.66
N LEU A 190 -8.61 -13.56 -21.37
CA LEU A 190 -9.38 -13.04 -20.22
C LEU A 190 -10.84 -12.69 -20.58
N LEU A 191 -11.18 -12.70 -21.88
CA LEU A 191 -12.54 -12.41 -22.35
C LEU A 191 -13.62 -13.33 -21.73
N PRO A 192 -13.43 -14.66 -21.60
CA PRO A 192 -14.36 -15.53 -20.88
C PRO A 192 -14.73 -15.03 -19.47
N ALA A 193 -13.73 -14.63 -18.67
CA ALA A 193 -13.95 -14.12 -17.32
C ALA A 193 -14.59 -12.73 -17.33
N ALA A 194 -14.19 -11.84 -18.25
CA ALA A 194 -14.78 -10.51 -18.39
C ALA A 194 -16.26 -10.54 -18.84
N LEU A 195 -16.72 -11.66 -19.42
CA LEU A 195 -18.10 -11.91 -19.80
C LEU A 195 -18.89 -12.79 -18.81
N SER A 196 -18.26 -13.23 -17.72
CA SER A 196 -18.90 -13.99 -16.63
C SER A 196 -19.93 -13.16 -15.86
N ASP A 197 -20.92 -13.82 -15.28
CA ASP A 197 -21.88 -13.21 -14.33
C ASP A 197 -21.19 -12.84 -12.98
N ASP A 198 -20.07 -13.52 -12.67
CA ASP A 198 -19.12 -13.15 -11.62
C ASP A 198 -17.69 -13.19 -12.21
N PRO A 199 -17.14 -12.04 -12.64
CA PRO A 199 -15.79 -11.97 -13.20
C PRO A 199 -14.69 -12.29 -12.18
N GLU A 200 -14.89 -12.01 -10.89
CA GLU A 200 -13.89 -12.26 -9.85
C GLU A 200 -13.81 -13.76 -9.51
N ALA A 201 -14.94 -14.46 -9.44
CA ALA A 201 -14.95 -15.92 -9.32
C ALA A 201 -14.37 -16.60 -10.56
N ALA A 202 -14.68 -16.09 -11.77
CA ALA A 202 -14.10 -16.63 -13.01
C ALA A 202 -12.57 -16.45 -13.06
N LEU A 203 -12.05 -15.26 -12.73
CA LEU A 203 -10.61 -15.02 -12.63
C LEU A 203 -9.94 -15.90 -11.56
N ARG A 204 -10.58 -16.11 -10.39
CA ARG A 204 -10.10 -17.03 -9.36
C ARG A 204 -10.02 -18.48 -9.87
N GLN A 205 -11.06 -18.97 -10.54
CA GLN A 205 -11.06 -20.32 -11.12
C GLN A 205 -10.02 -20.49 -12.23
N MET A 206 -9.86 -19.50 -13.12
CA MET A 206 -8.81 -19.52 -14.16
C MET A 206 -7.40 -19.53 -13.55
N ALA A 207 -7.15 -18.72 -12.53
CA ALA A 207 -5.88 -18.71 -11.81
C ALA A 207 -5.60 -20.05 -11.13
N GLU A 208 -6.62 -20.70 -10.55
CA GLU A 208 -6.47 -22.02 -9.95
C GLU A 208 -6.24 -23.12 -11.00
N GLN A 209 -6.93 -23.07 -12.14
CA GLN A 209 -6.72 -23.99 -13.25
C GLN A 209 -5.29 -23.85 -13.82
N ALA A 210 -4.81 -22.61 -14.00
CA ALA A 210 -3.43 -22.35 -14.40
C ALA A 210 -2.42 -22.91 -13.38
N ARG A 211 -2.64 -22.70 -12.07
CA ARG A 211 -1.81 -23.29 -11.00
C ARG A 211 -1.79 -24.83 -11.07
N ARG A 212 -2.96 -25.46 -11.24
CA ARG A 212 -3.09 -26.93 -11.33
C ARG A 212 -2.37 -27.50 -12.56
N GLU A 213 -2.40 -26.82 -13.71
CA GLU A 213 -1.70 -27.28 -14.92
C GLU A 213 -0.19 -27.01 -14.85
N ILE A 214 0.23 -25.91 -14.22
CA ILE A 214 1.65 -25.62 -13.92
C ILE A 214 2.23 -26.67 -12.94
N GLU A 215 1.47 -27.09 -11.93
CA GLU A 215 1.91 -28.15 -11.01
C GLU A 215 1.95 -29.53 -11.69
N ARG A 216 0.98 -29.85 -12.57
CA ARG A 216 1.06 -31.04 -13.44
C ARG A 216 2.27 -31.02 -14.37
N LEU A 217 2.64 -29.86 -14.92
CA LEU A 217 3.83 -29.71 -15.74
C LEU A 217 5.09 -29.95 -14.91
N ARG A 218 5.15 -29.40 -13.69
CA ARG A 218 6.23 -29.63 -12.72
C ARG A 218 6.42 -31.10 -12.36
N GLU A 219 5.33 -31.86 -12.22
CA GLU A 219 5.36 -33.31 -11.96
C GLU A 219 5.76 -34.15 -13.20
N LYS A 220 5.22 -33.83 -14.38
CA LYS A 220 5.39 -34.63 -15.60
C LYS A 220 6.65 -34.32 -16.39
N ASP A 221 7.06 -33.06 -16.44
CA ASP A 221 8.26 -32.59 -17.13
C ASP A 221 8.97 -31.48 -16.32
N PRO A 222 9.82 -31.88 -15.34
CA PRO A 222 10.58 -30.93 -14.51
C PRO A 222 11.63 -30.11 -15.29
N GLU A 223 11.91 -30.44 -16.56
CA GLU A 223 12.81 -29.66 -17.42
C GLU A 223 12.00 -28.60 -18.17
N ALA A 224 10.87 -28.95 -18.80
CA ALA A 224 9.95 -27.98 -19.39
C ALA A 224 9.41 -26.98 -18.34
N TYR A 225 9.10 -27.43 -17.12
CA TYR A 225 8.73 -26.52 -16.03
C TYR A 225 9.86 -25.54 -15.64
N ARG A 226 11.12 -26.00 -15.59
CA ARG A 226 12.27 -25.13 -15.34
C ARG A 226 12.48 -24.13 -16.47
N GLN A 227 12.36 -24.56 -17.73
CA GLN A 227 12.48 -23.71 -18.91
C GLN A 227 11.36 -22.68 -18.98
N LEU A 228 10.11 -23.07 -18.69
CA LEU A 228 8.97 -22.16 -18.60
C LEU A 228 9.13 -21.13 -17.47
N LYS A 229 9.56 -21.57 -16.28
CA LYS A 229 9.81 -20.69 -15.13
C LYS A 229 10.93 -19.69 -15.40
N GLU A 230 12.01 -20.13 -16.05
CA GLU A 230 13.14 -19.28 -16.41
C GLU A 230 12.78 -18.32 -17.55
N ALA A 231 12.04 -18.77 -18.57
CA ALA A 231 11.52 -17.93 -19.64
C ALA A 231 10.54 -16.87 -19.11
N ALA A 232 9.62 -17.23 -18.21
CA ALA A 232 8.72 -16.29 -17.56
C ALA A 232 9.48 -15.27 -16.70
N ARG A 233 10.50 -15.71 -15.96
CA ARG A 233 11.40 -14.82 -15.19
C ARG A 233 12.13 -13.84 -16.10
N GLN A 234 12.67 -14.31 -17.23
CA GLN A 234 13.39 -13.47 -18.19
C GLN A 234 12.45 -12.50 -18.95
N ALA A 235 11.24 -12.93 -19.28
CA ALA A 235 10.20 -12.06 -19.84
C ALA A 235 9.84 -10.94 -18.85
N MET A 236 9.55 -11.29 -17.60
CA MET A 236 9.17 -10.32 -16.56
C MET A 236 10.33 -9.38 -16.17
N GLN A 237 11.58 -9.83 -16.27
CA GLN A 237 12.76 -8.96 -16.14
C GLN A 237 12.91 -7.95 -17.29
N ARG A 238 12.40 -8.27 -18.49
CA ARG A 238 12.46 -7.42 -19.68
C ARG A 238 11.26 -6.50 -19.86
N MET A 239 10.13 -6.78 -19.19
CA MET A 239 8.90 -5.98 -19.33
C MET A 239 9.10 -4.47 -19.16
N PRO A 240 9.88 -3.95 -18.18
CA PRO A 240 10.09 -2.51 -18.06
C PRO A 240 10.78 -1.90 -19.28
N LEU A 241 11.84 -2.54 -19.80
CA LEU A 241 12.55 -2.07 -20.99
C LEU A 241 11.65 -2.15 -22.24
N VAL A 242 10.81 -3.18 -22.34
CA VAL A 242 9.85 -3.33 -23.45
C VAL A 242 8.76 -2.24 -23.38
N GLN A 243 8.25 -1.92 -22.19
CA GLN A 243 7.28 -0.84 -21.98
C GLN A 243 7.86 0.53 -22.34
N THR A 244 9.03 0.88 -21.79
CA THR A 244 9.71 2.16 -22.08
C THR A 244 10.13 2.27 -23.55
N LEU A 245 10.54 1.17 -24.18
CA LEU A 245 10.82 1.14 -25.62
C LEU A 245 9.55 1.33 -26.46
N GLN A 246 8.43 0.74 -26.04
CA GLN A 246 7.13 0.92 -26.67
C GLN A 246 6.62 2.36 -26.51
N GLU A 247 6.79 2.98 -25.34
CA GLU A 247 6.48 4.40 -25.09
C GLU A 247 7.33 5.31 -26.00
N PHE A 248 8.63 5.03 -26.14
CA PHE A 248 9.52 5.77 -27.05
C PHE A 248 9.10 5.68 -28.52
N ILE A 249 8.68 4.51 -28.99
CA ILE A 249 8.19 4.28 -30.37
C ILE A 249 6.80 4.93 -30.59
N GLN A 250 5.97 5.00 -29.55
CA GLN A 250 4.60 5.55 -29.61
C GLN A 250 4.51 7.04 -29.24
N ALA A 251 5.64 7.68 -28.93
CA ALA A 251 5.73 9.11 -28.65
C ALA A 251 5.17 9.92 -29.83
N ARG A 252 4.32 10.91 -29.53
CA ARG A 252 3.56 11.68 -30.53
C ARG A 252 4.37 12.83 -31.13
N THR A 253 5.51 13.16 -30.52
CA THR A 253 6.41 14.22 -31.00
C THR A 253 7.87 13.85 -30.71
N TRP A 254 8.81 14.34 -31.51
CA TRP A 254 10.24 14.20 -31.22
C TRP A 254 10.65 14.86 -29.88
N ALA A 255 9.93 15.88 -29.41
CA ALA A 255 10.16 16.47 -28.09
C ALA A 255 9.77 15.49 -26.95
N GLU A 256 8.73 14.68 -27.14
CA GLU A 256 8.33 13.61 -26.23
C GLU A 256 9.31 12.43 -26.30
N SER A 257 9.70 11.98 -27.51
CA SER A 257 10.74 10.96 -27.69
C SER A 257 12.06 11.37 -27.03
N ARG A 258 12.42 12.66 -27.11
CA ARG A 258 13.61 13.23 -26.44
C ARG A 258 13.48 13.14 -24.92
N ARG A 259 12.36 13.58 -24.33
CA ARG A 259 12.14 13.51 -22.88
C ARG A 259 12.16 12.07 -22.36
N ILE A 260 11.55 11.13 -23.09
CA ILE A 260 11.60 9.70 -22.75
C ILE A 260 13.05 9.20 -22.77
N LEU A 261 13.83 9.57 -23.78
CA LEU A 261 15.23 9.16 -23.90
C LEU A 261 16.16 9.79 -22.86
N GLU A 262 15.90 11.04 -22.45
CA GLU A 262 16.61 11.72 -21.37
C GLU A 262 16.26 11.15 -19.98
N ALA A 263 15.01 10.70 -19.79
CA ALA A 263 14.57 10.04 -18.56
C ALA A 263 14.99 8.55 -18.47
N HIS A 264 15.20 7.90 -19.62
CA HIS A 264 15.49 6.45 -19.71
C HIS A 264 16.75 6.14 -20.56
N PRO A 265 17.97 6.37 -20.01
CA PRO A 265 19.22 6.05 -20.68
C PRO A 265 19.39 4.58 -21.08
N GLU A 266 18.64 3.66 -20.46
CA GLU A 266 18.59 2.24 -20.80
C GLU A 266 18.20 1.96 -22.27
N LEU A 267 17.46 2.86 -22.92
CA LEU A 267 17.16 2.79 -24.36
C LEU A 267 18.42 2.97 -25.25
N LEU A 268 19.49 3.57 -24.72
CA LEU A 268 20.80 3.64 -25.36
C LEU A 268 21.66 2.39 -25.11
N GLY A 269 21.12 1.36 -24.44
CA GLY A 269 21.78 0.07 -24.24
C GLY A 269 21.61 -0.91 -25.42
N ASP A 270 22.54 -1.85 -25.57
CA ASP A 270 22.54 -2.80 -26.70
C ASP A 270 21.32 -3.75 -26.71
N GLU A 271 20.70 -4.00 -25.55
CA GLU A 271 19.47 -4.81 -25.47
C GLU A 271 18.28 -4.10 -26.16
N ALA A 272 18.20 -2.77 -26.12
CA ALA A 272 17.17 -2.00 -26.82
C ALA A 272 17.38 -1.99 -28.35
N ASP A 273 18.64 -1.90 -28.83
CA ASP A 273 18.93 -2.01 -30.28
C ASP A 273 18.66 -3.43 -30.81
N ALA A 274 18.92 -4.46 -30.00
CA ALA A 274 18.59 -5.84 -30.32
C ALA A 274 17.08 -6.07 -30.40
N LEU A 275 16.31 -5.54 -29.44
CA LEU A 275 14.84 -5.61 -29.44
C LEU A 275 14.24 -4.88 -30.65
N LEU A 276 14.68 -3.64 -30.95
CA LEU A 276 14.29 -2.93 -32.17
C LEU A 276 14.68 -3.70 -33.44
N GLY A 277 15.84 -4.34 -33.45
CA GLY A 277 16.27 -5.19 -34.56
C GLY A 277 15.35 -6.38 -34.80
N GLN A 278 14.84 -7.01 -33.73
CA GLN A 278 13.85 -8.09 -33.82
C GLN A 278 12.50 -7.56 -34.31
N LEU A 279 12.07 -6.38 -33.85
CA LEU A 279 10.82 -5.75 -34.31
C LEU A 279 10.88 -5.37 -35.80
N VAL A 280 12.00 -4.81 -36.28
CA VAL A 280 12.24 -4.52 -37.71
C VAL A 280 12.18 -5.80 -38.55
N GLN A 281 12.81 -6.89 -38.09
CA GLN A 281 12.74 -8.19 -38.75
C GLN A 281 11.31 -8.78 -38.75
N GLY A 282 10.56 -8.57 -37.67
CA GLY A 282 9.15 -8.95 -37.57
C GLY A 282 8.27 -8.22 -38.58
N ALA A 283 8.36 -6.89 -38.64
CA ALA A 283 7.63 -6.07 -39.61
C ALA A 283 7.98 -6.45 -41.06
N GLN A 284 9.27 -6.67 -41.35
CA GLN A 284 9.72 -7.11 -42.67
C GLN A 284 9.19 -8.51 -43.05
N ALA A 285 9.10 -9.45 -42.10
CA ALA A 285 8.54 -10.77 -42.33
C ALA A 285 7.00 -10.76 -42.53
N GLN A 286 6.33 -9.72 -42.03
CA GLN A 286 4.88 -9.50 -42.14
C GLN A 286 4.49 -8.64 -43.35
N GLY A 287 5.46 -7.97 -43.99
CA GLY A 287 5.23 -7.07 -45.12
C GLY A 287 4.76 -5.67 -44.74
N ASP A 288 4.89 -5.29 -43.45
CA ASP A 288 4.53 -3.97 -42.95
C ASP A 288 5.67 -2.97 -43.20
N GLU A 289 5.65 -2.36 -44.38
CA GLU A 289 6.65 -1.39 -44.84
C GLU A 289 6.60 -0.03 -44.11
N ASP A 290 5.50 0.29 -43.43
CA ASP A 290 5.38 1.54 -42.67
C ASP A 290 5.87 1.34 -41.23
N ALA A 291 5.48 0.27 -40.54
CA ALA A 291 6.08 -0.09 -39.24
C ALA A 291 7.58 -0.36 -39.37
N ARG A 292 8.03 -1.04 -40.44
CA ARG A 292 9.47 -1.23 -40.72
C ARG A 292 10.19 0.12 -40.80
N ARG A 293 9.63 1.10 -41.51
CA ARG A 293 10.21 2.45 -41.67
C ARG A 293 10.26 3.22 -40.34
N VAL A 294 9.19 3.17 -39.55
CA VAL A 294 9.12 3.83 -38.22
C VAL A 294 10.15 3.23 -37.26
N LEU A 295 10.22 1.89 -37.18
CA LEU A 295 11.16 1.18 -36.31
C LEU A 295 12.63 1.41 -36.74
N GLU A 296 12.91 1.48 -38.04
CA GLU A 296 14.24 1.83 -38.57
C GLU A 296 14.65 3.26 -38.23
N GLN A 297 13.73 4.23 -38.31
CA GLN A 297 14.00 5.63 -37.92
C GLN A 297 14.31 5.74 -36.42
N HIS A 298 13.50 5.12 -35.55
CA HIS A 298 13.73 5.12 -34.10
C HIS A 298 15.05 4.43 -33.74
N ARG A 299 15.39 3.31 -34.40
CA ARG A 299 16.67 2.61 -34.21
C ARG A 299 17.87 3.43 -34.67
N ALA A 300 17.76 4.10 -35.82
CA ALA A 300 18.80 5.00 -36.32
C ALA A 300 19.03 6.19 -35.38
N LEU A 301 17.96 6.77 -34.82
CA LEU A 301 18.05 7.83 -33.83
C LEU A 301 18.74 7.40 -32.54
N LEU A 302 18.38 6.24 -31.96
CA LEU A 302 19.06 5.73 -30.76
C LEU A 302 20.55 5.50 -30.99
N ARG A 303 20.94 5.00 -32.18
CA ARG A 303 22.36 4.88 -32.57
C ARG A 303 23.03 6.24 -32.66
N ARG A 304 22.38 7.21 -33.30
CA ARG A 304 22.92 8.58 -33.42
C ARG A 304 23.08 9.26 -32.06
N CYS A 305 22.14 9.06 -31.14
CA CYS A 305 22.22 9.54 -29.76
C CYS A 305 23.41 8.94 -28.99
N ARG A 306 23.84 7.71 -29.30
CA ARG A 306 25.07 7.12 -28.72
C ARG A 306 26.36 7.74 -29.32
N GLU A 307 26.32 8.15 -30.58
CA GLU A 307 27.48 8.69 -31.30
C GLU A 307 27.78 10.15 -30.95
N VAL A 308 26.75 11.01 -30.89
CA VAL A 308 26.89 12.47 -30.72
C VAL A 308 26.17 13.04 -29.50
N GLY A 309 25.52 12.20 -28.69
CA GLY A 309 24.69 12.62 -27.58
C GLY A 309 23.26 12.99 -28.00
N ILE A 310 22.32 12.91 -27.05
CA ILE A 310 20.88 13.12 -27.29
C ILE A 310 20.61 14.52 -27.85
N GLU A 311 21.16 15.57 -27.22
CA GLU A 311 20.90 16.96 -27.61
C GLU A 311 21.30 17.24 -29.07
N GLN A 312 22.48 16.78 -29.49
CA GLN A 312 22.97 16.98 -30.85
C GLN A 312 22.22 16.12 -31.87
N ALA A 313 21.91 14.85 -31.55
CA ALA A 313 21.16 13.97 -32.44
C ALA A 313 19.73 14.48 -32.71
N PHE A 314 19.07 15.08 -31.72
CA PHE A 314 17.76 15.71 -31.92
C PHE A 314 17.85 17.09 -32.60
N ALA A 315 18.94 17.83 -32.42
CA ALA A 315 19.20 19.05 -33.19
C ALA A 315 19.42 18.76 -34.69
N GLU A 316 20.07 17.64 -35.03
CA GLU A 316 20.23 17.16 -36.41
C GLU A 316 18.88 16.76 -37.04
N LEU A 317 17.93 16.19 -36.27
CA LEU A 317 16.55 15.91 -36.73
C LEU A 317 15.74 17.19 -37.00
N GLY A 318 15.91 18.23 -36.18
CA GLY A 318 15.17 19.49 -36.29
C GLY A 318 15.49 20.32 -37.55
N ALA A 319 16.53 19.96 -38.32
CA ALA A 319 17.01 20.72 -39.47
C ALA A 319 16.25 20.48 -40.80
N GLY A 320 15.25 19.59 -40.81
CA GLY A 320 14.22 19.53 -41.87
C GLY A 320 14.02 18.17 -42.55
N LEU A 321 13.02 17.42 -42.08
CA LEU A 321 12.37 16.30 -42.77
C LEU A 321 10.86 16.29 -42.41
N PRO A 322 9.97 15.65 -43.21
CA PRO A 322 8.52 15.81 -43.09
C PRO A 322 7.91 15.08 -41.89
N ILE A 323 6.86 15.68 -41.32
CA ILE A 323 6.04 15.12 -40.25
C ILE A 323 5.12 14.01 -40.83
N PRO A 324 5.04 12.82 -40.20
CA PRO A 324 4.14 11.75 -40.63
C PRO A 324 2.65 12.19 -40.65
N PRO A 325 1.81 11.67 -41.57
CA PRO A 325 0.43 12.14 -41.74
C PRO A 325 -0.45 12.01 -40.49
N GLU A 326 -0.22 10.99 -39.67
CA GLU A 326 -0.99 10.70 -38.45
C GLU A 326 -0.88 11.79 -37.36
N PHE A 327 0.07 12.73 -37.46
CA PHE A 327 0.29 13.81 -36.50
C PHE A 327 -0.21 15.19 -36.95
N GLN A 328 -0.97 15.30 -38.05
CA GLN A 328 -1.39 16.60 -38.63
C GLN A 328 -2.66 17.22 -38.01
N ALA A 329 -3.02 16.88 -36.77
CA ALA A 329 -4.34 17.17 -36.18
C ALA A 329 -4.36 18.12 -34.94
N ASP A 330 -3.45 19.09 -34.83
CA ASP A 330 -3.76 20.42 -34.22
C ASP A 330 -2.69 21.48 -34.60
N PRO A 331 -3.02 22.53 -35.38
CA PRO A 331 -2.06 23.58 -35.73
C PRO A 331 -1.63 24.54 -34.61
N ARG A 332 -2.19 24.45 -33.39
CA ARG A 332 -2.04 25.51 -32.36
C ARG A 332 -0.91 25.30 -31.35
N LEU A 333 -0.32 24.11 -31.26
CA LEU A 333 0.74 23.81 -30.28
C LEU A 333 2.17 24.07 -30.77
N ALA A 334 2.35 24.63 -31.98
CA ALA A 334 3.66 24.89 -32.59
C ALA A 334 4.20 26.32 -32.39
N GLN A 335 3.66 27.11 -31.45
CA GLN A 335 3.99 28.55 -31.32
C GLN A 335 4.49 29.04 -29.95
N GLU A 336 4.58 28.19 -28.92
CA GLU A 336 5.08 28.63 -27.60
C GLU A 336 6.61 28.41 -27.41
N ASP A 337 7.18 27.37 -28.03
CA ASP A 337 8.62 27.02 -27.93
C ASP A 337 9.59 28.13 -28.40
N ILE A 338 9.11 29.10 -29.20
CA ILE A 338 9.94 30.20 -29.74
C ILE A 338 10.21 31.28 -28.67
N LYS A 339 9.41 31.36 -27.59
CA LYS A 339 9.56 32.41 -26.56
C LYS A 339 10.52 32.04 -25.43
N GLU A 340 10.66 30.77 -25.07
CA GLU A 340 11.62 30.34 -24.03
C GLU A 340 13.07 30.34 -24.53
N ALA A 341 13.30 29.95 -25.78
CA ALA A 341 14.63 30.03 -26.42
C ALA A 341 15.22 31.47 -26.45
N ALA A 342 14.38 32.50 -26.34
CA ALA A 342 14.81 33.90 -26.29
C ALA A 342 15.20 34.36 -24.87
N ARG A 343 14.69 33.74 -23.80
CA ARG A 343 15.02 34.12 -22.40
C ARG A 343 16.35 33.54 -21.92
N ALA A 344 16.84 32.48 -22.56
CA ALA A 344 18.14 31.87 -22.25
C ALA A 344 19.38 32.71 -22.66
N ARG A 345 19.21 33.86 -23.33
CA ARG A 345 20.30 34.73 -23.82
C ARG A 345 20.44 36.00 -22.97
N GLY A 346 20.85 35.80 -21.71
CA GLY A 346 20.78 36.81 -20.65
C GLY A 346 21.46 38.17 -20.93
N ILE A 347 20.87 39.22 -20.37
CA ILE A 347 21.44 40.57 -20.23
C ILE A 347 21.20 41.03 -18.78
N ALA A 348 22.23 41.57 -18.14
CA ALA A 348 22.21 41.96 -16.73
C ALA A 348 22.06 43.47 -16.54
N ILE A 349 21.47 43.88 -15.40
CA ILE A 349 21.63 45.22 -14.79
C ILE A 349 21.72 44.99 -13.27
N GLY A 350 22.73 45.56 -12.59
CA GLY A 350 23.00 45.32 -11.18
C GLY A 350 22.84 46.56 -10.27
N GLY A 351 23.21 46.41 -9.00
CA GLY A 351 23.29 47.51 -8.02
C GLY A 351 23.48 47.02 -6.58
N ASP A 352 24.65 47.28 -5.99
CA ASP A 352 24.98 47.00 -4.57
C ASP A 352 24.24 47.93 -3.58
N VAL A 353 24.02 47.48 -2.34
CA VAL A 353 24.41 48.19 -1.08
C VAL A 353 24.62 47.15 0.05
N ALA A 354 25.63 47.36 0.92
CA ALA A 354 25.95 46.56 2.12
C ALA A 354 24.94 46.82 3.30
N GLN A 355 25.04 46.32 4.54
CA GLN A 355 26.22 46.05 5.38
C GLN A 355 25.84 45.28 6.68
N SER A 356 26.83 44.72 7.38
CA SER A 356 26.65 43.89 8.60
C SER A 356 26.50 44.68 9.91
N THR A 357 25.91 44.05 10.93
CA THR A 357 26.36 44.19 12.34
C THR A 357 26.39 42.82 13.05
N ARG A 358 27.07 42.74 14.20
CA ARG A 358 27.54 41.51 14.87
C ARG A 358 27.40 41.59 16.39
N ASP A 359 27.48 40.42 17.04
CA ASP A 359 27.84 40.16 18.45
C ASP A 359 26.80 40.44 19.58
N GLY A 360 26.71 39.51 20.56
CA GLY A 360 25.73 39.58 21.67
C GLY A 360 25.70 38.38 22.65
N ASN A 361 26.86 37.97 23.17
CA ASN A 361 27.17 36.77 23.99
C ASN A 361 26.28 36.44 25.24
N ARG A 362 25.99 35.13 25.42
CA ARG A 362 25.73 34.30 26.65
C ARG A 362 25.31 34.94 27.99
N VAL A 363 24.37 34.26 28.70
CA VAL A 363 24.59 33.59 30.03
C VAL A 363 23.59 32.42 30.22
N GLN A 364 24.08 31.23 30.58
CA GLN A 364 23.28 30.13 31.18
C GLN A 364 23.36 30.20 32.71
N VAL A 365 22.28 29.83 33.41
CA VAL A 365 22.32 29.45 34.84
C VAL A 365 21.46 28.19 35.03
N HIS A 366 22.10 27.02 35.11
CA HIS A 366 21.44 25.81 35.60
C HIS A 366 21.45 25.83 37.13
N LEU A 367 20.30 25.60 37.75
CA LEU A 367 20.19 25.32 39.18
C LEU A 367 19.25 24.13 39.38
N GLU A 368 19.79 22.92 39.30
CA GLU A 368 19.05 21.69 39.57
C GLU A 368 18.78 21.57 41.08
N HIS A 369 17.50 21.69 41.46
CA HIS A 369 17.02 21.25 42.77
C HIS A 369 16.15 20.01 42.57
N HIS A 370 16.64 18.86 43.05
CA HIS A 370 15.81 17.66 43.15
C HIS A 370 14.68 17.89 44.15
N LEU A 371 13.47 18.12 43.63
CA LEU A 371 12.23 18.10 44.38
C LEU A 371 11.38 16.91 43.89
N ALA A 372 10.61 16.32 44.79
CA ALA A 372 9.78 15.16 44.48
C ALA A 372 8.84 15.47 43.30
N ARG A 373 8.79 14.56 42.31
CA ARG A 373 7.94 14.73 41.12
C ARG A 373 6.50 15.06 41.55
N PRO A 374 5.90 16.14 41.03
CA PRO A 374 4.58 16.58 41.43
C PRO A 374 3.48 15.61 40.96
N PRO A 375 2.25 15.70 41.49
CA PRO A 375 1.20 14.74 41.18
C PRO A 375 0.67 14.89 39.74
N ALA A 376 0.34 13.74 39.15
CA ALA A 376 -0.35 13.68 37.86
C ALA A 376 -1.80 14.20 37.98
N VAL A 377 -2.25 14.92 36.96
CA VAL A 377 -3.58 15.55 36.86
C VAL A 377 -4.16 15.35 35.46
N VAL A 378 -5.48 15.16 35.37
CA VAL A 378 -6.22 15.18 34.09
C VAL A 378 -6.37 16.63 33.64
N ARG A 379 -6.10 16.92 32.36
CA ARG A 379 -6.51 18.18 31.73
C ARG A 379 -7.14 17.93 30.37
N TYR A 380 -8.01 18.84 29.96
CA TYR A 380 -8.67 18.82 28.65
C TYR A 380 -8.17 20.01 27.83
N PRO A 381 -7.75 19.81 26.57
CA PRO A 381 -7.48 20.90 25.64
C PRO A 381 -8.77 21.68 25.34
N ASP A 382 -8.79 22.93 25.79
CA ASP A 382 -9.78 23.94 25.43
C ASP A 382 -9.18 24.77 24.29
N ILE A 383 -9.46 24.35 23.06
CA ILE A 383 -8.93 24.93 21.82
C ILE A 383 -10.01 25.82 21.20
N ALA A 384 -9.75 27.12 21.12
CA ALA A 384 -10.56 28.06 20.35
C ALA A 384 -9.85 28.37 19.03
N CYS A 385 -10.45 27.92 17.92
CA CYS A 385 -9.99 28.13 16.55
C CYS A 385 -11.23 28.38 15.66
N PRO A 386 -11.19 29.30 14.67
CA PRO A 386 -12.27 29.43 13.71
C PRO A 386 -12.43 28.16 12.87
N GLU A 387 -13.67 27.65 12.71
CA GLU A 387 -13.98 26.58 11.74
C GLU A 387 -13.65 27.00 10.29
N ARG A 388 -13.73 28.31 10.02
CA ARG A 388 -13.62 28.91 8.68
C ARG A 388 -12.80 30.18 8.68
N VAL A 389 -11.95 30.34 7.67
CA VAL A 389 -11.20 31.57 7.39
C VAL A 389 -11.22 31.89 5.89
N SER A 390 -11.20 33.17 5.51
CA SER A 390 -11.00 33.55 4.11
C SER A 390 -9.54 33.37 3.69
N GLN A 391 -9.26 33.10 2.41
CA GLN A 391 -7.92 33.18 1.83
C GLN A 391 -7.26 34.55 2.06
N GLU A 392 -8.04 35.62 2.14
CA GLU A 392 -7.53 36.98 2.42
C GLU A 392 -7.23 37.22 3.91
N THR A 393 -7.49 36.25 4.80
CA THR A 393 -7.28 36.39 6.24
C THR A 393 -5.80 36.59 6.56
N ARG A 394 -5.43 37.85 6.83
CA ARG A 394 -4.04 38.23 7.15
C ARG A 394 -3.49 37.58 8.43
N ARG A 395 -4.37 37.19 9.34
CA ARG A 395 -4.08 36.55 10.63
C ARG A 395 -5.37 35.98 11.22
N PHE A 396 -5.32 34.74 11.70
CA PHE A 396 -6.27 34.17 12.65
C PHE A 396 -5.52 33.54 13.83
N GLN A 397 -6.25 33.11 14.86
CA GLN A 397 -5.68 32.59 16.10
C GLN A 397 -6.17 31.18 16.42
N VAL A 398 -5.24 30.35 16.88
CA VAL A 398 -5.52 29.14 17.66
C VAL A 398 -5.13 29.44 19.10
N VAL A 399 -6.13 29.54 19.98
CA VAL A 399 -5.92 29.78 21.41
C VAL A 399 -6.13 28.46 22.15
N VAL A 400 -5.15 28.03 22.94
CA VAL A 400 -5.21 26.76 23.69
C VAL A 400 -5.12 27.01 25.18
N ARG A 401 -6.00 26.40 25.96
CA ARG A 401 -5.93 26.30 27.42
C ARG A 401 -6.00 24.83 27.84
N LEU A 402 -5.43 24.52 29.00
CA LEU A 402 -5.53 23.19 29.60
C LEU A 402 -6.47 23.27 30.80
N GLY A 403 -7.75 22.95 30.59
CA GLY A 403 -8.81 23.02 31.59
C GLY A 403 -8.92 21.76 32.47
N PRO A 404 -9.55 21.84 33.66
CA PRO A 404 -9.80 20.67 34.51
C PRO A 404 -11.01 19.81 34.06
N ALA A 405 -11.79 20.29 33.09
CA ALA A 405 -12.98 19.65 32.55
C ALA A 405 -13.07 19.94 31.03
N PRO A 406 -13.75 19.09 30.24
CA PRO A 406 -13.94 19.34 28.81
C PRO A 406 -14.79 20.59 28.56
N ASN A 407 -14.55 21.27 27.42
CA ASN A 407 -15.36 22.38 26.94
C ASN A 407 -16.07 21.96 25.65
N GLU A 408 -17.40 21.95 25.62
CA GLU A 408 -18.20 21.56 24.45
C GLU A 408 -17.95 22.43 23.19
N LEU A 409 -17.36 23.61 23.36
CA LEU A 409 -16.95 24.51 22.27
C LEU A 409 -15.52 24.24 21.74
N SER A 410 -14.77 23.33 22.36
CA SER A 410 -13.49 22.86 21.83
C SER A 410 -13.75 21.81 20.74
N PRO A 411 -13.02 21.82 19.60
CA PRO A 411 -13.11 20.77 18.59
C PRO A 411 -12.58 19.41 19.09
N VAL A 412 -11.96 19.38 20.28
CA VAL A 412 -11.31 18.24 20.93
C VAL A 412 -11.90 18.07 22.33
N GLN A 413 -12.21 16.84 22.73
CA GLN A 413 -12.86 16.52 24.02
C GLN A 413 -12.02 15.55 24.89
N GLU A 414 -10.87 15.12 24.38
CA GLU A 414 -10.04 14.07 24.93
C GLU A 414 -9.21 14.54 26.14
N PRO A 415 -9.11 13.75 27.22
CA PRO A 415 -8.25 14.06 28.35
C PRO A 415 -6.78 13.74 28.09
N LEU A 416 -5.90 14.63 28.55
CA LEU A 416 -4.47 14.44 28.72
C LEU A 416 -4.14 14.13 30.20
N SER A 417 -3.23 13.19 30.43
CA SER A 417 -2.54 13.05 31.73
C SER A 417 -1.31 13.96 31.72
N LEU A 418 -1.13 14.82 32.72
CA LEU A 418 0.00 15.75 32.83
C LEU A 418 0.51 15.86 34.27
N GLN A 419 1.78 16.17 34.50
CA GLN A 419 2.29 16.49 35.84
C GLN A 419 1.98 17.95 36.20
N ALA A 420 1.39 18.19 37.37
CA ALA A 420 1.07 19.55 37.83
C ALA A 420 2.34 20.34 38.19
N GLY A 421 2.40 21.63 37.89
CA GLY A 421 3.55 22.49 38.21
C GLY A 421 4.77 22.33 37.30
N GLU A 422 4.83 21.28 36.48
CA GLU A 422 5.75 21.20 35.34
C GLU A 422 5.19 22.00 34.16
N ALA A 423 6.10 22.51 33.31
CA ALA A 423 5.72 23.12 32.05
C ALA A 423 5.21 22.04 31.07
N VAL A 424 4.24 22.41 30.24
CA VAL A 424 3.82 21.63 29.08
C VAL A 424 4.13 22.45 27.85
N ARG A 425 4.88 21.85 26.93
CA ARG A 425 5.13 22.43 25.61
C ARG A 425 4.07 21.93 24.63
N LEU A 426 3.52 22.87 23.88
CA LEU A 426 2.55 22.68 22.83
C LEU A 426 3.28 22.93 21.51
N HIS A 427 3.25 21.91 20.64
CA HIS A 427 3.79 21.99 19.29
C HIS A 427 2.63 21.96 18.29
N LEU A 428 2.48 23.00 17.47
CA LEU A 428 1.46 23.10 16.45
C LEU A 428 2.05 22.84 15.05
N ASP A 429 1.71 21.70 14.48
CA ASP A 429 1.91 21.40 13.06
C ASP A 429 0.70 21.89 12.24
N ALA A 430 0.99 22.54 11.12
CA ALA A 430 0.05 23.32 10.32
C ALA A 430 0.58 23.54 8.89
N PRO A 431 0.79 22.47 8.09
CA PRO A 431 1.57 22.54 6.85
C PRO A 431 1.00 23.53 5.82
N ASP A 432 -0.32 23.56 5.65
CA ASP A 432 -1.05 24.41 4.70
C ASP A 432 -1.16 25.89 5.12
N PHE A 433 -0.71 26.21 6.35
CA PHE A 433 -0.73 27.54 6.93
C PHE A 433 0.69 28.07 7.15
N GLU A 434 0.81 29.39 7.19
CA GLU A 434 2.00 30.09 7.62
C GLU A 434 1.86 30.47 9.09
N LEU A 435 2.71 29.89 9.95
CA LEU A 435 2.84 30.30 11.35
C LEU A 435 3.54 31.67 11.41
N LEU A 436 2.86 32.65 12.02
CA LEU A 436 3.37 34.01 12.22
C LEU A 436 4.19 34.16 13.52
N GLY A 437 4.46 33.04 14.19
CA GLY A 437 5.22 32.92 15.43
C GLY A 437 5.83 31.51 15.54
N PRO A 438 6.44 31.15 16.69
CA PRO A 438 7.02 29.83 16.86
C PRO A 438 5.94 28.72 16.86
N PRO A 439 6.19 27.56 16.22
CA PRO A 439 5.34 26.36 16.33
C PRO A 439 5.33 25.78 17.74
N ASP A 440 6.39 26.06 18.52
CA ASP A 440 6.59 25.59 19.88
C ASP A 440 6.31 26.70 20.89
N GLN A 441 5.39 26.47 21.82
CA GLN A 441 5.09 27.39 22.93
C GLN A 441 4.84 26.63 24.24
N GLU A 442 5.08 27.26 25.39
CA GLU A 442 4.91 26.62 26.70
C GLU A 442 3.81 27.26 27.54
N THR A 443 3.17 26.44 28.37
CA THR A 443 2.30 26.89 29.46
C THR A 443 2.52 26.05 30.72
N VAL A 444 2.02 26.53 31.85
CA VAL A 444 2.17 25.85 33.15
C VAL A 444 0.88 25.12 33.54
N VAL A 445 1.01 23.87 34.00
CA VAL A 445 -0.13 23.09 34.50
C VAL A 445 -0.42 23.49 35.93
N LEU A 446 -1.36 24.42 36.13
CA LEU A 446 -1.78 24.82 37.48
C LEU A 446 -2.56 23.68 38.16
N PRO A 447 -2.35 23.36 39.46
CA PRO A 447 -2.99 22.21 40.10
C PRO A 447 -4.52 22.23 40.13
N ASN A 448 -5.12 23.41 40.32
CA ASN A 448 -6.58 23.59 40.53
C ASN A 448 -7.19 24.70 39.64
N ALA A 449 -6.55 25.04 38.52
CA ALA A 449 -7.02 26.09 37.61
C ALA A 449 -6.68 25.74 36.16
N PRO A 450 -7.40 26.30 35.16
CA PRO A 450 -6.97 26.26 33.77
C PRO A 450 -5.57 26.87 33.60
N SER A 451 -4.77 26.36 32.67
CA SER A 451 -3.49 26.99 32.33
C SER A 451 -3.68 28.40 31.75
N PRO A 452 -2.65 29.27 31.82
CA PRO A 452 -2.57 30.43 30.95
C PRO A 452 -2.78 30.03 29.47
N PRO A 453 -3.48 30.87 28.67
CA PRO A 453 -3.69 30.59 27.26
C PRO A 453 -2.38 30.69 26.46
N VAL A 454 -2.13 29.69 25.62
CA VAL A 454 -1.15 29.73 24.54
C VAL A 454 -1.85 30.25 23.29
N VAL A 455 -1.19 31.08 22.48
CA VAL A 455 -1.79 31.68 21.28
C VAL A 455 -0.84 31.48 20.10
N PHE A 456 -1.27 30.66 19.14
CA PHE A 456 -0.62 30.57 17.83
C PHE A 456 -1.32 31.51 16.85
N ASP A 457 -0.52 32.32 16.16
CA ASP A 457 -1.00 33.20 15.10
C ASP A 457 -0.69 32.57 13.74
N LEU A 458 -1.72 32.42 12.90
CA LEU A 458 -1.62 31.73 11.61
C LEU A 458 -2.17 32.61 10.47
N ARG A 459 -1.69 32.35 9.26
CA ARG A 459 -2.21 32.92 8.00
C ARG A 459 -2.36 31.80 6.96
N PRO A 460 -3.46 31.69 6.19
CA PRO A 460 -3.53 30.78 5.05
C PRO A 460 -2.44 31.10 4.03
N ARG A 461 -1.79 30.09 3.46
CA ARG A 461 -0.83 30.32 2.38
C ARG A 461 -1.57 30.80 1.11
N PRO A 462 -0.89 31.49 0.18
CA PRO A 462 -1.49 31.84 -1.11
C PRO A 462 -1.99 30.60 -1.85
N GLN A 463 -3.14 30.71 -2.53
CA GLN A 463 -3.82 29.61 -3.25
C GLN A 463 -4.32 28.42 -2.38
N THR A 464 -4.27 28.52 -1.05
CA THR A 464 -4.84 27.51 -0.13
C THR A 464 -6.38 27.59 -0.12
N ALA A 465 -7.06 26.65 -0.78
CA ALA A 465 -8.53 26.55 -0.83
C ALA A 465 -9.00 25.15 -0.42
N GLY A 466 -10.00 25.04 0.45
CA GLY A 466 -10.53 23.76 0.93
C GLY A 466 -10.37 23.53 2.44
N THR A 467 -10.46 22.28 2.88
CA THR A 467 -10.40 21.91 4.31
C THR A 467 -9.03 21.36 4.65
N PHE A 468 -8.37 21.95 5.65
CA PHE A 468 -7.00 21.62 6.06
C PHE A 468 -6.95 21.20 7.51
N SER A 469 -5.99 20.34 7.86
CA SER A 469 -5.82 19.82 9.22
C SER A 469 -4.80 20.65 10.00
N LEU A 470 -5.08 20.87 11.28
CA LEU A 470 -4.14 21.36 12.27
C LEU A 470 -3.90 20.24 13.28
N THR A 471 -2.65 20.05 13.72
CA THR A 471 -2.27 19.00 14.67
C THR A 471 -1.49 19.60 15.83
N LEU A 472 -2.01 19.44 17.04
CA LEU A 472 -1.40 19.95 18.27
C LEU A 472 -0.88 18.78 19.10
N THR A 473 0.43 18.78 19.35
CA THR A 473 1.13 17.74 20.14
C THR A 473 1.59 18.32 21.48
N PHE A 474 1.44 17.54 22.56
CA PHE A 474 1.74 17.96 23.92
C PHE A 474 2.95 17.20 24.50
N PHE A 475 3.89 17.91 25.08
CA PHE A 475 5.14 17.36 25.63
C PHE A 475 5.42 17.85 27.06
N GLN A 476 6.04 16.99 27.88
CA GLN A 476 6.68 17.36 29.15
C GLN A 476 8.12 16.85 29.15
N GLY A 477 9.08 17.73 28.85
CA GLY A 477 10.43 17.31 28.49
C GLY A 477 10.42 16.44 27.23
N THR A 478 10.99 15.24 27.32
CA THR A 478 10.95 14.21 26.28
C THR A 478 9.70 13.32 26.33
N ASP A 479 8.83 13.44 27.35
CA ASP A 479 7.58 12.67 27.41
C ASP A 479 6.53 13.24 26.45
N LEU A 480 6.23 12.50 25.38
CA LEU A 480 5.03 12.70 24.58
C LEU A 480 3.78 12.40 25.43
N ARG A 481 2.88 13.38 25.57
CA ARG A 481 1.64 13.27 26.36
C ARG A 481 0.39 13.02 25.50
N GLY A 482 0.53 13.15 24.18
CA GLY A 482 -0.49 12.83 23.18
C GLY A 482 -0.55 13.90 22.09
N SER A 483 -1.33 13.65 21.04
CA SER A 483 -1.65 14.64 20.00
C SER A 483 -3.12 14.60 19.61
N VAL A 484 -3.61 15.75 19.16
CA VAL A 484 -5.01 15.97 18.75
C VAL A 484 -5.04 16.79 17.47
N SER A 485 -5.96 16.48 16.58
CA SER A 485 -6.12 17.14 15.29
C SER A 485 -7.55 17.59 15.06
N TRP A 486 -7.71 18.72 14.39
CA TRP A 486 -9.00 19.27 13.95
C TRP A 486 -8.84 19.97 12.59
N THR A 487 -9.97 20.29 11.95
CA THR A 487 -9.97 20.94 10.63
C THR A 487 -10.32 22.43 10.66
N VAL A 488 -9.81 23.14 9.65
CA VAL A 488 -10.15 24.54 9.32
C VAL A 488 -10.42 24.63 7.82
N GLU A 489 -11.57 25.18 7.44
CA GLU A 489 -11.99 25.40 6.05
C GLU A 489 -11.54 26.79 5.57
N VAL A 490 -10.71 26.84 4.53
CA VAL A 490 -10.24 28.08 3.89
C VAL A 490 -11.08 28.35 2.63
N VAL A 491 -11.86 29.43 2.68
CA VAL A 491 -12.85 29.82 1.66
C VAL A 491 -12.44 31.09 0.90
N GLU A 492 -12.94 31.28 -0.31
CA GLU A 492 -12.67 32.50 -1.10
C GLU A 492 -13.44 33.71 -0.53
N GLU A 493 -14.74 33.58 -0.23
CA GLU A 493 -15.55 34.64 0.36
C GLU A 493 -15.58 34.63 1.91
N ARG A 494 -15.93 35.77 2.52
CA ARG A 494 -16.06 35.92 3.98
C ARG A 494 -17.24 35.11 4.53
N ALA A 495 -16.96 33.91 5.04
CA ALA A 495 -17.90 33.15 5.85
C ALA A 495 -17.91 33.59 7.33
N ALA A 496 -19.07 33.43 7.99
CA ALA A 496 -19.23 33.70 9.42
C ALA A 496 -19.08 32.42 10.25
N GLU A 497 -18.56 32.56 11.47
CA GLU A 497 -18.30 31.46 12.39
C GLU A 497 -19.58 30.69 12.78
N ARG A 498 -19.45 29.37 12.83
CA ARG A 498 -20.33 28.45 13.56
C ARG A 498 -19.44 27.47 14.34
N LEU A 499 -20.08 26.65 15.17
CA LEU A 499 -19.45 25.64 16.01
C LEU A 499 -20.38 24.41 16.07
N ARG A 500 -19.81 23.20 15.97
CA ARG A 500 -20.49 21.92 16.25
C ARG A 500 -19.75 21.11 17.33
N SER A 501 -20.53 20.50 18.22
CA SER A 501 -20.05 19.55 19.22
C SER A 501 -20.11 18.10 18.74
N LEU A 502 -19.18 17.27 19.23
CA LEU A 502 -19.12 15.82 19.03
C LEU A 502 -18.87 15.10 20.38
N PRO A 503 -19.21 13.80 20.50
CA PRO A 503 -19.34 13.14 21.81
C PRO A 503 -18.01 12.81 22.51
N VAL A 504 -18.07 12.82 23.84
CA VAL A 504 -16.95 12.63 24.78
C VAL A 504 -16.58 11.16 24.98
N TYR A 505 -15.28 10.85 25.02
CA TYR A 505 -14.76 9.59 25.56
C TYR A 505 -13.71 9.83 26.65
N SER A 506 -13.67 8.95 27.64
CA SER A 506 -12.75 9.04 28.80
C SER A 506 -11.60 8.06 28.64
N LEU A 507 -10.35 8.54 28.78
CA LEU A 507 -9.15 7.70 28.78
C LEU A 507 -8.53 7.62 30.19
N HIS A 508 -7.97 6.45 30.51
CA HIS A 508 -7.40 6.14 31.81
C HIS A 508 -6.03 6.81 32.03
N LEU A 509 -5.81 7.28 33.27
CA LEU A 509 -4.54 7.87 33.71
C LEU A 509 -3.47 6.80 33.96
N GLU A 510 -2.31 6.90 33.27
CA GLU A 510 -1.09 6.23 33.73
C GLU A 510 -0.32 7.08 34.78
N PRO A 511 0.43 6.44 35.70
CA PRO A 511 1.37 7.10 36.63
C PRO A 511 2.54 7.85 35.94
N PRO A 512 3.50 8.42 36.69
CA PRO A 512 4.78 8.89 36.13
C PRO A 512 5.73 7.73 35.81
N HIS A 513 6.47 7.83 34.71
CA HIS A 513 7.39 6.78 34.23
C HIS A 513 8.77 7.33 33.84
N ALA A 514 9.66 6.46 33.35
CA ALA A 514 10.99 6.83 32.87
C ALA A 514 10.90 7.30 31.43
N SER A 515 10.93 8.62 31.25
CA SER A 515 10.92 9.32 29.96
C SER A 515 12.03 8.81 29.03
N PRO A 516 11.87 8.87 27.70
CA PRO A 516 12.96 8.53 26.80
C PRO A 516 14.11 9.54 26.97
N GLU A 517 15.37 9.12 26.85
CA GLU A 517 16.50 10.06 26.95
C GLU A 517 16.44 11.12 25.84
N ARG A 518 15.97 10.71 24.64
CA ARG A 518 15.88 11.56 23.46
C ARG A 518 14.57 11.36 22.71
N LEU A 519 14.05 12.46 22.18
CA LEU A 519 12.94 12.49 21.23
C LEU A 519 13.40 13.25 19.98
N LEU A 520 13.22 12.65 18.80
CA LEU A 520 13.45 13.31 17.52
C LEU A 520 12.11 13.37 16.77
N LEU A 521 11.58 14.59 16.61
CA LEU A 521 10.42 14.83 15.77
C LEU A 521 10.91 14.95 14.31
N ILE A 522 10.22 14.28 13.39
CA ILE A 522 10.49 14.35 11.94
C ILE A 522 9.17 14.60 11.22
N GLU A 523 8.98 15.82 10.75
CA GLU A 523 7.78 16.28 10.05
C GLU A 523 8.03 16.29 8.54
N TYR A 524 7.01 15.97 7.74
CA TYR A 524 7.08 16.01 6.28
C TYR A 524 6.07 17.00 5.72
N ALA A 525 6.56 18.02 5.01
CA ALA A 525 5.72 18.96 4.28
C ALA A 525 5.93 18.77 2.77
N ALA A 526 4.89 18.35 2.05
CA ALA A 526 4.99 17.96 0.64
C ALA A 526 5.07 19.14 -0.35
N LEU A 527 4.52 20.31 0.00
CA LEU A 527 4.36 21.46 -0.88
C LEU A 527 4.81 22.77 -0.21
N PRO A 528 5.22 23.81 -0.98
CA PRO A 528 5.47 23.82 -2.43
C PRO A 528 6.81 23.17 -2.83
N THR A 529 7.59 22.72 -1.86
CA THR A 529 8.81 21.94 -2.07
C THR A 529 8.85 20.89 -0.96
N PRO A 530 8.94 19.58 -1.30
CA PRO A 530 8.95 18.53 -0.30
C PRO A 530 10.16 18.70 0.61
N ARG A 531 9.96 18.63 1.93
CA ARG A 531 11.04 18.77 2.91
C ARG A 531 10.76 17.94 4.15
N PHE A 532 11.83 17.53 4.82
CA PHE A 532 11.77 17.11 6.21
C PHE A 532 12.15 18.25 7.14
N ARG A 533 11.48 18.32 8.30
CA ARG A 533 11.82 19.21 9.40
C ARG A 533 12.11 18.36 10.64
N PHE A 534 13.31 18.56 11.19
CA PHE A 534 13.83 17.80 12.32
C PHE A 534 13.88 18.68 13.56
N GLN A 535 13.38 18.16 14.68
CA GLN A 535 13.41 18.83 15.98
C GLN A 535 13.87 17.82 17.04
N LEU A 536 15.09 18.00 17.54
CA LEU A 536 15.68 17.14 18.59
C LEU A 536 15.36 17.71 19.98
N VAL A 537 15.02 16.82 20.90
CA VAL A 537 14.77 17.10 22.32
C VAL A 537 15.57 16.14 23.18
N GLU A 538 16.35 16.68 24.12
CA GLU A 538 17.19 15.93 25.06
C GLU A 538 16.87 16.39 26.49
N GLY A 539 16.17 15.54 27.27
CA GLY A 539 15.62 15.91 28.57
C GLY A 539 14.64 17.10 28.48
N ALA A 540 15.04 18.28 28.97
CA ALA A 540 14.27 19.53 28.86
C ALA A 540 14.81 20.47 27.76
N VAL A 541 15.91 20.12 27.10
CA VAL A 541 16.54 20.97 26.08
C VAL A 541 15.92 20.67 24.73
N TRP A 542 15.40 21.72 24.09
CA TRP A 542 14.95 21.69 22.69
C TRP A 542 16.00 22.39 21.84
N HIS A 543 16.56 21.66 20.88
CA HIS A 543 17.55 22.20 19.94
C HIS A 543 16.88 23.07 18.87
N PRO A 544 17.62 23.85 18.07
CA PRO A 544 17.04 24.52 16.91
C PRO A 544 16.47 23.51 15.91
N ALA A 545 15.30 23.78 15.33
CA ALA A 545 14.78 22.97 14.24
C ALA A 545 15.66 23.09 12.99
N TRP A 546 15.80 21.98 12.25
CA TRP A 546 16.57 21.90 11.01
C TRP A 546 15.69 21.44 9.84
N GLU A 547 15.79 22.12 8.70
CA GLU A 547 15.07 21.72 7.48
C GLU A 547 16.00 21.03 6.49
N LEU A 548 15.49 20.01 5.81
CA LEU A 548 16.14 19.28 4.74
C LEU A 548 15.22 19.27 3.50
N PRO A 549 15.51 20.07 2.45
CA PRO A 549 14.74 20.03 1.22
C PRO A 549 15.00 18.71 0.48
N LEU A 550 13.96 18.14 -0.11
CA LEU A 550 13.99 16.92 -0.89
C LEU A 550 13.82 17.26 -2.39
N SER A 551 14.58 16.58 -3.24
CA SER A 551 14.49 16.73 -4.71
C SER A 551 13.54 15.74 -5.38
N ALA A 552 12.97 14.81 -4.62
CA ALA A 552 12.07 13.76 -5.07
C ALA A 552 11.12 13.35 -3.94
N ASP A 553 10.02 12.68 -4.29
CA ASP A 553 9.13 12.05 -3.33
C ASP A 553 9.86 10.93 -2.55
N PRO A 554 9.86 10.96 -1.20
CA PRO A 554 10.48 9.92 -0.39
C PRO A 554 9.82 8.54 -0.57
N GLY A 555 8.51 8.48 -0.87
CA GLY A 555 7.80 7.21 -1.08
C GLY A 555 8.38 6.41 -2.24
N ARG A 556 8.50 7.02 -3.42
CA ARG A 556 9.13 6.40 -4.60
C ARG A 556 10.57 5.92 -4.34
N LEU A 557 11.34 6.62 -3.52
CA LEU A 557 12.70 6.21 -3.16
C LEU A 557 12.71 5.04 -2.17
N ALA A 558 11.76 5.00 -1.23
CA ALA A 558 11.60 3.89 -0.30
C ALA A 558 11.20 2.58 -1.00
N GLU A 559 10.32 2.62 -2.02
CA GLU A 559 9.99 1.44 -2.84
C GLU A 559 11.21 0.82 -3.53
N VAL A 560 12.17 1.65 -3.94
CA VAL A 560 13.47 1.19 -4.47
C VAL A 560 14.29 0.52 -3.38
N LEU A 561 14.35 1.14 -2.19
CA LEU A 561 15.10 0.63 -1.04
C LEU A 561 14.57 -0.72 -0.52
N TYR A 562 13.26 -0.87 -0.34
CA TYR A 562 12.65 -2.11 0.18
C TYR A 562 12.90 -3.30 -0.76
N ARG A 563 12.70 -3.12 -2.07
CA ARG A 563 13.01 -4.14 -3.07
C ARG A 563 14.51 -4.50 -3.09
N ASP A 564 15.39 -3.52 -2.89
CA ASP A 564 16.82 -3.78 -2.83
C ASP A 564 17.21 -4.55 -1.54
N LEU A 565 16.51 -4.34 -0.42
CA LEU A 565 16.65 -5.12 0.83
C LEU A 565 16.18 -6.57 0.67
N ASP A 566 15.05 -6.80 -0.03
CA ASP A 566 14.58 -8.14 -0.36
C ASP A 566 15.59 -8.92 -1.23
N LEU A 567 16.19 -8.25 -2.21
CA LEU A 567 17.27 -8.84 -3.02
C LEU A 567 18.49 -9.18 -2.18
N LEU A 568 18.89 -8.31 -1.22
CA LEU A 568 19.99 -8.59 -0.31
C LEU A 568 19.72 -9.79 0.61
N ARG A 569 18.47 -9.99 1.08
CA ARG A 569 18.07 -11.20 1.82
C ARG A 569 18.24 -12.46 0.98
N GLU A 570 17.91 -12.41 -0.30
CA GLU A 570 18.11 -13.51 -1.24
C GLU A 570 19.57 -13.65 -1.72
N GLN A 571 20.51 -12.92 -1.10
CA GLN A 571 21.93 -12.84 -1.47
C GLN A 571 22.13 -12.39 -2.94
N ALA A 572 21.14 -11.72 -3.54
CA ALA A 572 21.22 -11.16 -4.88
C ALA A 572 21.77 -9.72 -4.82
N ASP A 573 22.60 -9.37 -5.80
CA ASP A 573 23.11 -8.01 -5.97
C ASP A 573 22.01 -7.08 -6.53
N PRO A 574 21.54 -6.04 -5.81
CA PRO A 574 20.42 -5.22 -6.28
C PRO A 574 20.66 -4.55 -7.64
N VAL A 575 21.92 -4.22 -7.93
CA VAL A 575 22.33 -3.56 -9.18
C VAL A 575 22.33 -4.53 -10.36
N SER A 576 22.96 -5.70 -10.22
CA SER A 576 23.15 -6.63 -11.35
C SER A 576 22.09 -7.73 -11.44
N ARG A 577 21.33 -7.96 -10.35
CA ARG A 577 20.21 -8.92 -10.16
C ARG A 577 20.48 -10.40 -10.46
N ARG A 578 21.59 -10.72 -11.13
CA ARG A 578 22.04 -12.06 -11.52
C ARG A 578 23.26 -12.53 -10.72
N ARG A 579 23.98 -11.60 -10.07
CA ARG A 579 25.15 -11.94 -9.24
C ARG A 579 24.69 -12.36 -7.85
N VAL A 580 25.09 -13.56 -7.45
CA VAL A 580 25.03 -14.01 -6.05
C VAL A 580 26.18 -13.37 -5.27
N LEU A 581 25.87 -12.89 -4.06
CA LEU A 581 26.78 -12.27 -3.12
C LEU A 581 27.20 -13.27 -2.05
N ASN A 582 28.42 -13.10 -1.54
CA ASN A 582 28.82 -13.71 -0.28
C ASN A 582 28.39 -12.83 0.90
N LEU A 583 28.49 -13.35 2.13
CA LEU A 583 28.21 -12.64 3.38
C LEU A 583 28.78 -11.21 3.42
N GLU A 584 30.09 -11.06 3.15
CA GLU A 584 30.77 -9.75 3.12
C GLU A 584 30.15 -8.81 2.07
N GLY A 585 29.78 -9.33 0.90
CA GLY A 585 29.15 -8.59 -0.19
C GLY A 585 27.74 -8.10 0.11
N VAL A 586 26.98 -8.85 0.93
CA VAL A 586 25.67 -8.42 1.45
C VAL A 586 25.85 -7.36 2.53
N LEU A 587 26.65 -7.63 3.57
CA LEU A 587 26.90 -6.71 4.67
C LEU A 587 27.46 -5.35 4.19
N ARG A 588 28.39 -5.36 3.23
CA ARG A 588 28.94 -4.13 2.63
C ARG A 588 27.87 -3.29 1.92
N ARG A 589 26.89 -3.92 1.25
CA ARG A 589 25.77 -3.20 0.60
C ARG A 589 24.77 -2.68 1.60
N LEU A 590 24.37 -3.49 2.57
CA LEU A 590 23.46 -3.10 3.65
C LEU A 590 24.00 -1.88 4.42
N LYS A 591 25.29 -1.91 4.76
CA LYS A 591 26.00 -0.79 5.37
C LYS A 591 26.06 0.45 4.46
N ALA A 592 26.36 0.28 3.18
CA ALA A 592 26.38 1.39 2.22
C ALA A 592 24.98 2.01 1.99
N LEU A 593 23.90 1.24 2.12
CA LEU A 593 22.53 1.77 2.14
C LEU A 593 22.28 2.60 3.40
N GLY A 594 22.60 2.08 4.58
CA GLY A 594 22.42 2.80 5.85
C GLY A 594 23.26 4.09 5.94
N GLN A 595 24.50 4.05 5.45
CA GLN A 595 25.37 5.23 5.33
C GLN A 595 24.84 6.25 4.32
N ARG A 596 24.16 5.80 3.26
CA ARG A 596 23.45 6.70 2.34
C ARG A 596 22.29 7.41 3.05
N LEU A 597 21.46 6.69 3.80
CA LEU A 597 20.36 7.29 4.56
C LEU A 597 20.88 8.33 5.56
N TRP A 598 21.95 8.01 6.30
CA TRP A 598 22.63 8.99 7.16
C TRP A 598 23.03 10.26 6.39
N ARG A 599 23.80 10.10 5.31
CA ARG A 599 24.35 11.22 4.52
C ARG A 599 23.26 12.09 3.87
N GLU A 600 22.22 11.46 3.33
CA GLU A 600 21.22 12.12 2.48
C GLU A 600 19.97 12.57 3.24
N LEU A 601 19.59 11.89 4.33
CA LEU A 601 18.37 12.17 5.10
C LEU A 601 18.62 12.79 6.48
N THR A 602 19.86 13.02 6.89
CA THR A 602 20.19 13.71 8.16
C THR A 602 20.77 15.10 7.86
N PRO A 603 20.19 16.20 8.38
CA PRO A 603 20.74 17.55 8.20
C PRO A 603 22.18 17.65 8.76
N PRO A 604 23.12 18.38 8.12
CA PRO A 604 24.49 18.52 8.61
C PRO A 604 24.61 18.98 10.08
N PRO A 605 23.80 19.93 10.61
CA PRO A 605 23.86 20.28 12.03
C PRO A 605 23.49 19.12 12.98
N LEU A 606 22.58 18.24 12.57
CA LEU A 606 22.24 17.03 13.34
C LEU A 606 23.35 15.98 13.23
N GLN A 607 24.03 15.88 12.07
CA GLN A 607 25.23 15.05 11.93
C GLN A 607 26.37 15.53 12.85
N GLU A 608 26.58 16.85 12.94
CA GLU A 608 27.56 17.48 13.82
C GLU A 608 27.22 17.28 15.31
N HIS A 609 25.95 17.47 15.71
CA HIS A 609 25.49 17.21 17.08
C HIS A 609 25.68 15.74 17.47
N TYR A 610 25.26 14.82 16.61
CA TYR A 610 25.46 13.38 16.83
C TYR A 610 26.95 13.03 16.94
N ALA A 611 27.81 13.57 16.07
CA ALA A 611 29.24 13.33 16.11
C ALA A 611 29.88 13.77 17.43
N ALA A 612 29.45 14.92 17.98
CA ALA A 612 29.92 15.44 19.25
C ALA A 612 29.45 14.62 20.45
N HIS A 613 28.24 14.05 20.39
CA HIS A 613 27.58 13.34 21.49
C HIS A 613 27.49 11.82 21.30
N ARG A 614 28.17 11.23 20.31
CA ARG A 614 28.05 9.83 19.86
C ARG A 614 28.06 8.79 20.98
N THR A 615 28.97 8.94 21.95
CA THR A 615 29.11 8.04 23.11
C THR A 615 28.01 8.19 24.16
N GLU A 616 27.28 9.31 24.15
CA GLU A 616 26.12 9.57 25.01
C GLU A 616 24.81 9.11 24.37
N TRP A 617 24.82 8.80 23.06
CA TRP A 617 23.68 8.23 22.33
C TRP A 617 23.68 6.70 22.42
N HIS A 618 24.82 6.05 22.19
CA HIS A 618 25.00 4.60 22.38
C HIS A 618 24.52 4.16 23.78
N ASP A 619 23.79 3.04 23.93
CA ASP A 619 23.23 2.68 25.25
C ASP A 619 21.82 3.24 25.53
N THR A 620 21.39 4.32 24.87
CA THR A 620 20.21 5.11 25.30
C THR A 620 18.99 4.96 24.40
N SER A 621 17.81 5.35 24.90
CA SER A 621 16.58 5.32 24.13
C SER A 621 16.38 6.56 23.25
N LEU A 622 15.88 6.32 22.04
CA LEU A 622 15.46 7.34 21.10
C LEU A 622 14.02 7.04 20.67
N LEU A 623 13.12 7.98 20.93
CA LEU A 623 11.78 7.98 20.37
C LEU A 623 11.76 8.84 19.09
N LEU A 624 11.44 8.24 17.95
CA LEU A 624 11.15 8.95 16.71
C LEU A 624 9.66 9.27 16.66
N TYR A 625 9.28 10.55 16.67
CA TYR A 625 7.88 10.95 16.47
C TYR A 625 7.73 11.52 15.06
N THR A 626 7.01 10.85 14.18
CA THR A 626 7.05 11.21 12.76
C THR A 626 5.74 11.00 12.01
N ALA A 627 5.42 11.98 11.15
CA ALA A 627 4.36 11.94 10.16
C ALA A 627 4.84 11.37 8.80
N GLU A 628 6.04 10.79 8.75
CA GLU A 628 6.66 10.24 7.55
C GLU A 628 6.49 8.71 7.52
N PRO A 629 5.77 8.15 6.53
CA PRO A 629 5.40 6.73 6.54
C PRO A 629 6.42 5.77 5.89
N HIS A 630 7.37 6.25 5.09
CA HIS A 630 8.13 5.38 4.17
C HIS A 630 9.57 5.09 4.59
N ILE A 631 10.27 6.00 5.27
CA ILE A 631 11.71 5.89 5.53
C ILE A 631 11.97 4.89 6.68
N PRO A 632 12.84 3.89 6.46
CA PRO A 632 13.27 2.96 7.51
C PRO A 632 14.41 3.60 8.33
N TRP A 633 14.07 4.51 9.24
CA TRP A 633 15.03 5.21 10.11
C TRP A 633 15.90 4.25 10.95
N GLU A 634 15.41 3.03 11.19
CA GLU A 634 16.12 1.89 11.77
C GLU A 634 17.44 1.55 11.06
N LEU A 635 17.55 1.83 9.75
CA LEU A 635 18.72 1.55 8.91
C LEU A 635 19.77 2.66 8.89
N VAL A 636 19.50 3.84 9.46
CA VAL A 636 20.46 4.97 9.46
C VAL A 636 21.77 4.52 10.11
N TRP A 637 22.88 4.64 9.38
CA TRP A 637 24.21 4.20 9.83
C TRP A 637 25.17 5.39 9.90
N PRO A 638 25.36 5.99 11.08
CA PRO A 638 26.17 7.19 11.23
C PRO A 638 27.66 6.99 10.93
N TYR A 639 28.24 7.99 10.28
CA TYR A 639 29.67 8.09 10.03
C TYR A 639 30.11 9.54 9.81
N GLY A 640 31.41 9.81 9.95
CA GLY A 640 31.98 11.13 9.69
C GLY A 640 33.48 11.07 9.42
N GLN A 641 34.17 12.20 9.58
CA GLN A 641 35.62 12.23 9.38
C GLN A 641 36.36 11.51 10.52
N GLY A 642 36.98 10.38 10.20
CA GLY A 642 37.80 9.61 11.14
C GLY A 642 37.01 8.77 12.15
N TRP A 643 35.68 8.68 12.02
CA TRP A 643 34.82 7.87 12.89
C TRP A 643 33.65 7.27 12.11
N GLU A 644 33.14 6.15 12.62
CA GLU A 644 32.00 5.40 12.08
C GLU A 644 31.37 4.61 13.23
N ASP A 645 30.06 4.43 13.24
CA ASP A 645 29.40 3.54 14.19
C ASP A 645 29.56 2.06 13.80
N GLU A 646 29.64 1.20 14.81
CA GLU A 646 29.68 -0.26 14.68
C GLU A 646 28.39 -0.87 14.08
N GLY A 647 27.28 -0.14 14.09
CA GLY A 647 25.99 -0.55 13.53
C GLY A 647 25.09 0.64 13.18
N PRO A 648 23.93 0.39 12.55
CA PRO A 648 22.90 1.41 12.37
C PRO A 648 22.17 1.70 13.69
N TRP A 649 21.40 2.78 13.77
CA TRP A 649 20.69 3.22 14.98
C TRP A 649 19.89 2.11 15.66
N ALA A 650 19.24 1.22 14.92
CA ALA A 650 18.49 0.09 15.50
C ALA A 650 19.35 -0.96 16.24
N MET A 651 20.68 -0.92 16.07
CA MET A 651 21.67 -1.78 16.72
C MET A 651 22.46 -1.08 17.84
N THR A 652 22.46 0.25 17.87
CA THR A 652 23.25 1.07 18.81
C THR A 652 22.38 1.80 19.84
N LEU A 653 21.10 2.04 19.52
CA LEU A 653 20.11 2.75 20.35
C LEU A 653 18.93 1.85 20.72
N ASP A 654 18.29 2.11 21.86
CA ASP A 654 16.97 1.55 22.18
C ASP A 654 15.88 2.35 21.44
N LEU A 655 15.83 2.10 20.13
CA LEU A 655 15.01 2.82 19.16
C LEU A 655 13.54 2.37 19.16
N ALA A 656 12.62 3.33 19.19
CA ALA A 656 11.20 3.13 18.90
C ALA A 656 10.63 4.32 18.11
N ARG A 657 9.49 4.12 17.45
CA ARG A 657 8.70 5.14 16.74
C ARG A 657 7.39 5.43 17.49
N TRP A 658 6.79 6.58 17.24
CA TRP A 658 5.36 6.84 17.48
C TRP A 658 4.79 7.77 16.42
N LEU A 659 3.47 7.76 16.29
CA LEU A 659 2.74 8.41 15.21
C LEU A 659 1.95 9.61 15.72
N PRO A 660 1.73 10.65 14.89
CA PRO A 660 0.84 11.75 15.20
C PRO A 660 -0.64 11.33 15.17
N ALA A 661 -1.52 12.26 15.53
CA ALA A 661 -2.95 12.13 15.27
C ALA A 661 -3.20 12.10 13.75
N PRO A 662 -4.16 11.27 13.27
CA PRO A 662 -4.55 11.26 11.86
C PRO A 662 -5.17 12.61 11.47
N SER A 663 -5.00 13.00 10.20
CA SER A 663 -5.53 14.28 9.71
C SER A 663 -7.06 14.28 9.71
N GLY A 664 -7.65 15.43 10.04
CA GLY A 664 -9.08 15.54 10.29
C GLY A 664 -9.38 15.78 11.78
N ASN A 665 -10.53 15.30 12.25
CA ASN A 665 -10.87 15.31 13.67
C ASN A 665 -10.45 13.98 14.29
N GLY A 666 -9.37 13.97 15.05
CA GLY A 666 -8.76 12.74 15.54
C GLY A 666 -7.83 12.97 16.73
N HIS A 667 -7.45 11.87 17.39
CA HIS A 667 -6.49 11.88 18.48
C HIS A 667 -5.52 10.70 18.33
N THR A 668 -4.26 10.87 18.75
CA THR A 668 -3.36 9.74 19.01
C THR A 668 -2.94 9.79 20.48
N PRO A 669 -3.30 8.77 21.28
CA PRO A 669 -2.88 8.70 22.68
C PRO A 669 -1.36 8.52 22.77
N ALA A 670 -0.75 9.06 23.83
CA ALA A 670 0.65 8.81 24.14
C ALA A 670 0.95 7.30 24.25
N PRO A 671 2.14 6.85 23.85
CA PRO A 671 2.51 5.46 24.00
C PRO A 671 2.57 5.11 25.50
N PRO A 672 1.87 4.05 25.95
CA PRO A 672 1.93 3.61 27.32
C PRO A 672 3.32 3.08 27.64
N SER A 673 3.70 3.27 28.89
CA SER A 673 5.01 2.88 29.41
C SER A 673 4.94 1.64 30.29
N ARG A 674 3.73 1.12 30.52
CA ARG A 674 3.47 -0.25 30.94
C ARG A 674 2.61 -0.95 29.90
N LEU A 675 3.08 -2.10 29.44
CA LEU A 675 2.31 -2.97 28.56
C LEU A 675 1.79 -4.14 29.40
N LEU A 676 0.48 -4.34 29.43
CA LEU A 676 -0.11 -5.49 30.12
C LEU A 676 0.11 -6.76 29.29
N LEU A 677 0.48 -7.84 29.96
CA LEU A 677 0.54 -9.18 29.36
C LEU A 677 -0.10 -10.18 30.31
N THR A 678 -1.41 -10.36 30.14
CA THR A 678 -2.28 -11.16 31.02
C THR A 678 -3.13 -12.14 30.22
N ALA A 679 -3.51 -11.79 28.99
CA ALA A 679 -4.29 -12.62 28.09
C ALA A 679 -3.92 -12.35 26.63
N PHE A 680 -3.54 -13.39 25.88
CA PHE A 680 -2.99 -13.22 24.53
C PHE A 680 -3.70 -14.08 23.48
N GLY A 681 -3.77 -13.59 22.25
CA GLY A 681 -4.09 -14.40 21.06
C GLY A 681 -2.86 -14.61 20.19
N CYS A 682 -2.72 -15.80 19.60
CA CYS A 682 -1.59 -16.17 18.76
C CYS A 682 -2.07 -16.79 17.44
N LEU A 683 -2.28 -15.94 16.44
CA LEU A 683 -2.86 -16.32 15.15
C LEU A 683 -1.76 -16.86 14.22
N ALA A 684 -1.92 -18.11 13.80
CA ALA A 684 -1.16 -18.74 12.72
C ALA A 684 -2.15 -19.49 11.81
N PRO A 685 -2.42 -18.99 10.59
CA PRO A 685 -3.51 -19.50 9.74
C PRO A 685 -3.44 -20.99 9.39
N GLY A 686 -2.21 -21.55 9.33
CA GLY A 686 -1.97 -22.91 8.86
C GLY A 686 -2.25 -23.07 7.37
N GLY A 687 -1.89 -24.22 6.80
CA GLY A 687 -2.18 -24.57 5.40
C GLY A 687 -1.49 -23.73 4.32
N SER A 688 -0.73 -22.70 4.69
CA SER A 688 0.07 -21.81 3.84
C SER A 688 1.18 -22.51 3.04
N GLY A 689 1.61 -23.68 3.52
CA GLY A 689 2.78 -24.41 3.00
C GLY A 689 4.08 -24.10 3.76
N LEU A 690 4.04 -23.26 4.80
CA LEU A 690 5.18 -22.97 5.68
C LEU A 690 5.00 -23.61 7.08
N PRO A 691 5.68 -24.75 7.37
CA PRO A 691 5.66 -25.34 8.72
C PRO A 691 6.26 -24.45 9.82
N GLN A 692 6.92 -23.35 9.44
CA GLN A 692 7.61 -22.43 10.34
C GLN A 692 6.64 -21.49 11.06
N GLU A 693 5.58 -21.00 10.40
CA GLU A 693 4.54 -20.16 11.02
C GLU A 693 3.88 -20.87 12.20
N GLU A 694 3.46 -22.13 11.99
CA GLU A 694 2.87 -22.97 13.04
C GLU A 694 3.85 -23.27 14.18
N ARG A 695 5.14 -23.45 13.88
CA ARG A 695 6.18 -23.70 14.90
C ARG A 695 6.45 -22.49 15.77
N GLU A 696 6.61 -21.31 15.15
CA GLU A 696 6.78 -20.05 15.87
C GLU A 696 5.59 -19.82 16.81
N ALA A 697 4.37 -19.87 16.29
CA ALA A 697 3.16 -19.66 17.08
C ALA A 697 3.04 -20.68 18.23
N GLN A 698 3.34 -21.96 18.01
CA GLN A 698 3.36 -22.96 19.09
C GLN A 698 4.41 -22.66 20.16
N GLU A 699 5.58 -22.14 19.80
CA GLU A 699 6.65 -21.84 20.76
C GLU A 699 6.38 -20.53 21.52
N VAL A 700 5.87 -19.49 20.84
CA VAL A 700 5.39 -18.26 21.50
C VAL A 700 4.25 -18.58 22.46
N ARG A 701 3.26 -19.38 22.06
CA ARG A 701 2.18 -19.85 22.96
C ARG A 701 2.73 -20.55 24.21
N ARG A 702 3.71 -21.45 24.06
CA ARG A 702 4.36 -22.13 25.20
C ARG A 702 5.11 -21.17 26.11
N LEU A 703 5.84 -20.20 25.54
CA LEU A 703 6.61 -19.20 26.29
C LEU A 703 5.68 -18.30 27.11
N LEU A 704 4.63 -17.76 26.48
CA LEU A 704 3.65 -16.88 27.13
C LEU A 704 2.81 -17.60 28.19
N ALA A 705 2.31 -18.80 27.87
CA ALA A 705 1.59 -19.63 28.84
C ALA A 705 2.48 -20.09 30.01
N GLY A 706 3.76 -20.38 29.74
CA GLY A 706 4.76 -20.71 30.77
C GLY A 706 5.02 -19.58 31.77
N ARG A 707 4.72 -18.33 31.38
CA ARG A 707 4.77 -17.13 32.24
C ARG A 707 3.41 -16.74 32.84
N GLY A 708 2.39 -17.59 32.68
CA GLY A 708 1.07 -17.40 33.30
C GLY A 708 0.10 -16.49 32.52
N ALA A 709 0.45 -16.06 31.29
CA ALA A 709 -0.50 -15.36 30.43
C ALA A 709 -1.58 -16.34 29.92
N ALA A 710 -2.84 -15.93 29.93
CA ALA A 710 -3.95 -16.76 29.49
C ALA A 710 -4.04 -16.82 27.96
N ASP A 711 -3.90 -18.01 27.39
CA ASP A 711 -4.12 -18.22 25.95
C ASP A 711 -5.62 -18.06 25.62
N ARG A 712 -5.93 -17.06 24.80
CA ARG A 712 -7.25 -16.71 24.29
C ARG A 712 -7.37 -16.89 22.78
N THR A 713 -6.37 -17.51 22.14
CA THR A 713 -6.36 -17.76 20.68
C THR A 713 -7.66 -18.44 20.25
N PRO A 714 -8.35 -17.95 19.19
CA PRO A 714 -9.55 -18.62 18.68
C PRO A 714 -9.23 -20.04 18.21
N PRO A 715 -10.18 -20.99 18.33
CA PRO A 715 -9.93 -22.39 18.01
C PRO A 715 -9.70 -22.65 16.52
N GLU A 716 -10.23 -21.78 15.66
CA GLU A 716 -10.04 -21.76 14.21
C GLU A 716 -9.53 -20.38 13.80
N ILE A 717 -8.58 -20.33 12.86
CA ILE A 717 -7.95 -19.08 12.38
C ILE A 717 -8.56 -18.68 11.02
N THR A 718 -9.89 -18.72 10.95
CA THR A 718 -10.68 -18.24 9.82
C THR A 718 -11.07 -16.77 10.03
N TRP A 719 -11.34 -16.02 8.97
CA TRP A 719 -11.71 -14.60 9.09
C TRP A 719 -12.90 -14.37 10.04
N PRO A 720 -14.02 -15.13 9.97
CA PRO A 720 -15.14 -14.93 10.90
C PRO A 720 -14.76 -15.19 12.35
N ALA A 721 -14.03 -16.28 12.64
CA ALA A 721 -13.64 -16.64 14.00
C ALA A 721 -12.62 -15.66 14.60
N VAL A 722 -11.73 -15.10 13.77
CA VAL A 722 -10.78 -14.06 14.18
C VAL A 722 -11.51 -12.74 14.44
N MET A 723 -12.46 -12.33 13.59
CA MET A 723 -13.24 -11.10 13.80
C MET A 723 -14.15 -11.19 15.04
N ASP A 724 -14.88 -12.29 15.23
CA ASP A 724 -15.69 -12.53 16.44
C ASP A 724 -14.84 -12.48 17.72
N TRP A 725 -13.62 -13.03 17.68
CA TRP A 725 -12.68 -12.96 18.80
C TRP A 725 -12.15 -11.55 19.04
N LEU A 726 -11.72 -10.84 17.98
CA LEU A 726 -11.21 -9.48 18.07
C LEU A 726 -12.26 -8.53 18.64
N GLU A 727 -13.50 -8.61 18.14
CA GLU A 727 -14.65 -7.83 18.63
C GLU A 727 -15.10 -8.21 20.04
N GLY A 728 -14.96 -9.49 20.41
CA GLY A 728 -15.26 -9.98 21.76
C GLY A 728 -14.28 -9.47 22.83
N GLY A 729 -13.07 -9.07 22.42
CA GLY A 729 -12.04 -8.54 23.30
C GLY A 729 -11.49 -9.55 24.30
N GLY A 730 -11.04 -9.07 25.46
CA GLY A 730 -10.51 -9.94 26.52
C GLY A 730 -9.07 -10.43 26.30
N TYR A 731 -8.34 -9.78 25.39
CA TYR A 731 -6.90 -9.90 25.19
C TYR A 731 -6.21 -8.56 25.48
N ASP A 732 -4.95 -8.61 25.87
CA ASP A 732 -4.05 -7.46 25.98
C ASP A 732 -2.83 -7.61 25.04
N TRP A 733 -2.70 -8.75 24.36
CA TRP A 733 -1.61 -9.03 23.45
C TRP A 733 -2.08 -9.87 22.25
N VAL A 734 -1.65 -9.50 21.05
CA VAL A 734 -1.93 -10.21 19.80
C VAL A 734 -0.61 -10.50 19.11
N HIS A 735 -0.33 -11.78 18.85
CA HIS A 735 0.76 -12.21 17.99
C HIS A 735 0.17 -12.81 16.72
N ILE A 736 0.72 -12.45 15.57
CA ILE A 736 0.33 -13.00 14.27
C ILE A 736 1.60 -13.46 13.56
N ALA A 737 1.63 -14.72 13.14
CA ALA A 737 2.65 -15.29 12.25
C ALA A 737 1.94 -15.74 10.97
N ALA A 738 2.11 -14.98 9.89
CA ALA A 738 1.36 -15.18 8.64
C ALA A 738 2.05 -14.53 7.45
N HIS A 739 1.67 -14.92 6.24
CA HIS A 739 1.96 -14.16 5.04
C HIS A 739 1.32 -12.77 5.06
N GLY A 740 2.17 -11.75 4.91
CA GLY A 740 1.77 -10.38 4.64
C GLY A 740 1.92 -10.01 3.15
N SER A 741 1.17 -9.00 2.72
CA SER A 741 1.41 -8.23 1.49
C SER A 741 1.10 -6.76 1.74
N PHE A 742 1.62 -5.87 0.92
CA PHE A 742 1.39 -4.42 1.02
C PHE A 742 1.31 -3.76 -0.36
N SER A 743 0.57 -2.66 -0.46
CA SER A 743 0.59 -1.74 -1.62
C SER A 743 0.51 -0.31 -1.08
N PRO A 744 1.46 0.58 -1.45
CA PRO A 744 1.50 1.96 -0.95
C PRO A 744 0.33 2.82 -1.45
N GLU A 745 -0.34 2.43 -2.53
CA GLU A 745 -1.51 3.11 -3.09
C GLU A 745 -2.80 2.85 -2.30
N ALA A 746 -2.84 1.80 -1.48
CA ALA A 746 -4.01 1.38 -0.73
C ALA A 746 -3.61 0.73 0.62
N PRO A 747 -2.88 1.43 1.50
CA PRO A 747 -2.23 0.84 2.67
C PRO A 747 -3.22 0.28 3.70
N ASP A 748 -4.47 0.77 3.74
CA ASP A 748 -5.51 0.23 4.63
C ASP A 748 -6.26 -1.00 4.06
N LEU A 749 -6.28 -1.15 2.74
CA LEU A 749 -7.03 -2.20 2.03
C LEU A 749 -6.14 -3.36 1.61
N HIS A 750 -4.88 -3.09 1.24
CA HIS A 750 -3.96 -4.06 0.64
C HIS A 750 -2.75 -4.39 1.53
N ALA A 751 -2.63 -3.80 2.74
CA ALA A 751 -1.79 -4.33 3.80
C ALA A 751 -2.42 -5.59 4.41
N ALA A 752 -2.43 -6.69 3.64
CA ALA A 752 -3.22 -7.88 3.95
C ALA A 752 -2.40 -8.93 4.72
N LEU A 753 -3.00 -9.48 5.78
CA LEU A 753 -2.54 -10.68 6.48
C LEU A 753 -3.46 -11.83 6.09
N ARG A 754 -2.91 -12.90 5.51
CA ARG A 754 -3.73 -14.03 5.06
C ARG A 754 -4.33 -14.80 6.24
N LEU A 755 -5.61 -15.15 6.18
CA LEU A 755 -6.34 -15.99 7.13
C LEU A 755 -7.01 -17.15 6.36
N GLY A 756 -6.22 -18.15 5.95
CA GLY A 756 -6.66 -19.20 5.04
C GLY A 756 -6.90 -18.66 3.62
N ASP A 757 -8.13 -18.78 3.12
CA ASP A 757 -8.53 -18.25 1.80
C ASP A 757 -8.91 -16.75 1.83
N GLU A 758 -9.11 -16.18 3.03
CA GLU A 758 -9.48 -14.77 3.24
C GLU A 758 -8.30 -13.93 3.76
N VAL A 759 -8.51 -12.63 3.96
CA VAL A 759 -7.48 -11.70 4.45
C VAL A 759 -8.01 -10.77 5.53
N LEU A 760 -7.21 -10.55 6.58
CA LEU A 760 -7.40 -9.45 7.52
C LEU A 760 -6.60 -8.23 7.03
N THR A 761 -7.13 -7.03 7.22
CA THR A 761 -6.50 -5.77 6.77
C THR A 761 -6.78 -4.67 7.79
N PRO A 762 -6.03 -3.54 7.80
CA PRO A 762 -6.32 -2.42 8.69
C PRO A 762 -7.76 -1.90 8.58
N ALA A 763 -8.34 -1.86 7.38
CA ALA A 763 -9.72 -1.41 7.18
C ALA A 763 -10.78 -2.26 7.91
N HIS A 764 -10.46 -3.50 8.29
CA HIS A 764 -11.34 -4.34 9.12
C HIS A 764 -11.31 -3.97 10.60
N LEU A 765 -10.30 -3.25 11.08
CA LEU A 765 -10.11 -2.92 12.50
C LEU A 765 -10.74 -1.58 12.91
N VAL A 766 -11.92 -1.28 12.37
CA VAL A 766 -12.67 -0.04 12.62
C VAL A 766 -14.02 -0.38 13.26
N GLY A 767 -14.42 0.34 14.31
CA GLY A 767 -15.73 0.19 14.93
C GLY A 767 -15.73 0.20 16.46
N PRO A 768 -16.90 0.47 17.08
CA PRO A 768 -17.00 0.83 18.50
C PRO A 768 -16.60 -0.29 19.47
N ARG A 769 -16.71 -1.56 19.07
CA ARG A 769 -16.27 -2.70 19.90
C ARG A 769 -14.74 -2.77 19.96
N LEU A 770 -14.09 -2.77 18.80
CA LEU A 770 -12.64 -2.88 18.66
C LEU A 770 -11.95 -1.67 19.28
N GLU A 771 -12.32 -0.46 18.86
CA GLU A 771 -11.70 0.76 19.39
C GLU A 771 -12.02 0.98 20.88
N GLY A 772 -13.23 0.60 21.34
CA GLY A 772 -13.58 0.64 22.75
C GLY A 772 -12.69 -0.26 23.59
N HIS A 773 -12.45 -1.49 23.12
CA HIS A 773 -11.53 -2.43 23.73
C HIS A 773 -10.08 -1.93 23.68
N PHE A 774 -9.62 -1.41 22.54
CA PHE A 774 -8.26 -0.91 22.36
C PHE A 774 -7.98 0.29 23.28
N ARG A 775 -8.84 1.32 23.28
CA ARG A 775 -8.72 2.48 24.18
C ARG A 775 -8.72 2.07 25.67
N GLN A 776 -9.47 1.02 26.05
CA GLN A 776 -9.53 0.53 27.43
C GLN A 776 -8.30 -0.28 27.86
N VAL A 777 -7.80 -1.18 27.00
CA VAL A 777 -6.80 -2.20 27.36
C VAL A 777 -5.39 -1.90 26.85
N ARG A 778 -5.27 -0.99 25.86
CA ARG A 778 -4.01 -0.62 25.17
C ARG A 778 -3.24 -1.86 24.66
N PRO A 779 -3.88 -2.76 23.87
CA PRO A 779 -3.30 -4.04 23.51
C PRO A 779 -2.02 -3.91 22.67
N VAL A 780 -1.12 -4.86 22.82
CA VAL A 780 0.13 -4.96 22.05
C VAL A 780 -0.05 -5.87 20.84
N TRP A 781 0.48 -5.46 19.70
CA TRP A 781 0.38 -6.21 18.44
C TRP A 781 1.76 -6.54 17.89
N VAL A 782 2.08 -7.82 17.78
CA VAL A 782 3.33 -8.34 17.18
C VAL A 782 2.96 -9.09 15.91
N VAL A 783 2.98 -8.38 14.78
CA VAL A 783 2.64 -8.89 13.45
C VAL A 783 3.92 -9.31 12.75
N ASN A 784 4.28 -10.58 12.92
CA ASN A 784 5.41 -11.18 12.22
C ASN A 784 4.97 -11.66 10.82
N ALA A 785 4.83 -10.69 9.92
CA ALA A 785 4.41 -10.88 8.54
C ALA A 785 5.12 -9.86 7.64
N CYS A 786 5.64 -10.31 6.50
CA CYS A 786 6.34 -9.47 5.51
C CYS A 786 5.55 -8.18 5.21
N ASP A 787 6.26 -7.07 5.10
CA ASP A 787 5.69 -5.73 4.81
C ASP A 787 4.70 -5.17 5.86
N GLY A 788 4.35 -5.91 6.91
CA GLY A 788 3.36 -5.50 7.92
C GLY A 788 3.73 -4.22 8.68
N GLY A 789 5.02 -3.88 8.74
CA GLY A 789 5.53 -2.64 9.35
C GLY A 789 5.44 -1.39 8.48
N ARG A 790 5.08 -1.52 7.19
CA ARG A 790 5.02 -0.42 6.24
C ARG A 790 3.76 0.44 6.43
N LEU A 791 3.91 1.71 6.10
CA LEU A 791 2.84 2.69 6.03
C LEU A 791 2.84 3.34 4.65
N GLY A 792 1.74 3.98 4.29
CA GLY A 792 1.60 4.79 3.08
C GLY A 792 0.55 5.88 3.26
N TRP A 793 0.25 6.64 2.20
CA TRP A 793 -0.82 7.64 2.24
C TRP A 793 -2.20 6.98 2.04
N ALA A 794 -3.13 7.31 2.92
CA ALA A 794 -4.55 6.94 2.86
C ALA A 794 -5.42 8.18 2.60
N TRP A 795 -6.75 8.02 2.57
CA TRP A 795 -7.69 9.10 2.23
C TRP A 795 -7.60 10.35 3.12
N THR A 796 -7.20 10.20 4.39
CA THR A 796 -7.20 11.28 5.40
C THR A 796 -5.92 11.29 6.25
N GLY A 797 -4.77 10.92 5.68
CA GLY A 797 -3.49 10.92 6.39
C GLY A 797 -2.62 9.72 6.02
N MET A 798 -1.86 9.20 6.97
CA MET A 798 -1.21 7.89 6.82
C MET A 798 -2.22 6.75 6.96
N GLY A 799 -1.88 5.57 6.44
CA GLY A 799 -2.60 4.32 6.64
C GLY A 799 -1.64 3.12 6.71
N GLY A 800 -2.19 1.95 7.01
CA GLY A 800 -1.45 0.73 7.31
C GLY A 800 -1.58 0.31 8.79
N TRP A 801 -1.01 -0.86 9.12
CA TRP A 801 -1.24 -1.52 10.42
C TRP A 801 -0.85 -0.66 11.63
N ALA A 802 0.35 -0.05 11.63
CA ALA A 802 0.81 0.72 12.77
C ALA A 802 -0.09 1.93 13.04
N GLN A 803 -0.46 2.67 11.99
CA GLN A 803 -1.34 3.84 12.09
C GLN A 803 -2.72 3.44 12.63
N ARG A 804 -3.39 2.50 11.97
CA ARG A 804 -4.74 2.04 12.35
C ARG A 804 -4.80 1.51 13.78
N LEU A 805 -3.80 0.74 14.20
CA LEU A 805 -3.77 0.20 15.56
C LEU A 805 -3.50 1.30 16.59
N VAL A 806 -2.51 2.17 16.36
CA VAL A 806 -2.12 3.23 17.31
C VAL A 806 -3.24 4.26 17.51
N GLU A 807 -3.87 4.75 16.44
CA GLU A 807 -4.97 5.72 16.51
C GLU A 807 -6.21 5.14 17.21
N SER A 808 -6.56 3.87 16.92
CA SER A 808 -7.66 3.16 17.57
C SER A 808 -7.39 2.81 19.03
N GLY A 809 -6.14 2.92 19.49
CA GLY A 809 -5.77 2.81 20.90
C GLY A 809 -4.90 1.61 21.27
N ALA A 810 -4.18 0.96 20.34
CA ALA A 810 -3.15 -0.03 20.68
C ALA A 810 -2.00 0.60 21.49
N GLY A 811 -1.42 -0.18 22.41
CA GLY A 811 -0.33 0.27 23.29
C GLY A 811 1.06 0.11 22.69
N ALA A 812 1.25 -0.89 21.83
CA ALA A 812 2.46 -1.03 21.03
C ALA A 812 2.18 -1.85 19.76
N PHE A 813 2.97 -1.63 18.72
CA PHE A 813 2.96 -2.39 17.48
C PHE A 813 4.39 -2.74 17.04
N LEU A 814 4.60 -3.96 16.54
CA LEU A 814 5.90 -4.47 16.11
C LEU A 814 5.74 -5.38 14.88
N ALA A 815 6.35 -5.00 13.75
CA ALA A 815 6.27 -5.75 12.50
C ALA A 815 7.45 -5.46 11.56
N PRO A 816 7.83 -6.36 10.63
CA PRO A 816 8.88 -6.11 9.65
C PRO A 816 8.40 -5.24 8.47
N MET A 817 9.24 -4.30 8.04
CA MET A 817 8.98 -3.38 6.93
C MET A 817 9.33 -3.95 5.53
N TRP A 818 9.90 -5.14 5.45
CA TRP A 818 10.19 -5.86 4.20
C TRP A 818 10.14 -7.37 4.44
N ALA A 819 10.50 -8.20 3.46
CA ALA A 819 10.44 -9.65 3.65
C ALA A 819 11.44 -10.12 4.73
N ALA A 820 10.94 -10.86 5.72
CA ALA A 820 11.75 -11.52 6.74
C ALA A 820 11.96 -13.00 6.38
N GLY A 821 13.15 -13.55 6.64
CA GLY A 821 13.41 -14.98 6.45
C GLY A 821 12.87 -15.81 7.63
N ASP A 822 12.10 -16.87 7.35
CA ASP A 822 11.33 -17.62 8.35
C ASP A 822 12.10 -17.98 9.65
N ASP A 823 13.29 -18.59 9.51
CA ASP A 823 14.09 -19.01 10.68
C ASP A 823 14.70 -17.81 11.43
N ALA A 824 15.01 -16.72 10.74
CA ALA A 824 15.49 -15.47 11.32
C ALA A 824 14.36 -14.72 12.03
N ALA A 825 13.16 -14.69 11.44
CA ALA A 825 11.94 -14.11 11.98
C ALA A 825 11.50 -14.82 13.27
N ARG A 826 11.47 -16.16 13.24
CA ARG A 826 11.21 -16.99 14.42
C ARG A 826 12.28 -16.80 15.50
N THR A 827 13.55 -16.67 15.12
CA THR A 827 14.64 -16.36 16.06
C THR A 827 14.43 -15.00 16.72
N PHE A 828 14.02 -13.99 15.95
CA PHE A 828 13.68 -12.66 16.46
C PHE A 828 12.53 -12.75 17.47
N ALA A 829 11.40 -13.35 17.10
CA ALA A 829 10.20 -13.44 17.93
C ALA A 829 10.50 -14.12 19.29
N LEU A 830 11.15 -15.29 19.27
CA LEU A 830 11.48 -16.03 20.49
C LEU A 830 12.45 -15.29 21.40
N ARG A 831 13.43 -14.57 20.83
CA ARG A 831 14.38 -13.75 21.59
C ARG A 831 13.70 -12.51 22.18
N PHE A 832 12.92 -11.80 21.37
CA PHE A 832 12.12 -10.65 21.80
C PHE A 832 11.24 -11.03 23.00
N TYR A 833 10.38 -12.05 22.84
CA TYR A 833 9.50 -12.51 23.93
C TYR A 833 10.30 -12.96 25.16
N GLY A 834 11.40 -13.71 24.98
CA GLY A 834 12.26 -14.16 26.06
C GLY A 834 12.80 -13.00 26.94
N LEU A 835 13.07 -11.84 26.35
CA LEU A 835 13.70 -10.71 27.04
C LEU A 835 12.73 -9.75 27.77
N LEU A 836 11.42 -9.85 27.53
CA LEU A 836 10.40 -8.91 28.05
C LEU A 836 10.26 -8.86 29.59
N GLU A 837 10.82 -9.82 30.33
CA GLU A 837 10.84 -9.78 31.80
C GLU A 837 11.93 -8.86 32.36
N GLU A 838 13.09 -8.78 31.67
CA GLU A 838 14.30 -8.13 32.18
C GLU A 838 14.54 -6.77 31.50
N ALA A 839 14.26 -6.68 30.20
CA ALA A 839 14.51 -5.52 29.37
C ALA A 839 13.31 -4.56 29.28
N THR A 840 13.57 -3.33 28.81
CA THR A 840 12.51 -2.49 28.22
C THR A 840 12.17 -3.03 26.83
N VAL A 841 11.02 -2.65 26.26
CA VAL A 841 10.55 -3.20 24.97
C VAL A 841 11.53 -2.88 23.83
N ALA A 842 12.07 -1.66 23.76
CA ALA A 842 13.06 -1.31 22.74
C ALA A 842 14.40 -2.05 22.94
N ARG A 843 14.84 -2.23 24.20
CA ARG A 843 16.03 -3.03 24.51
C ARG A 843 15.85 -4.50 24.17
N ALA A 844 14.67 -5.07 24.41
CA ALA A 844 14.31 -6.42 24.01
C ALA A 844 14.34 -6.59 22.48
N VAL A 845 13.84 -5.60 21.72
CA VAL A 845 13.95 -5.58 20.26
C VAL A 845 15.42 -5.53 19.83
N ARG A 846 16.22 -4.57 20.31
CA ARG A 846 17.64 -4.44 19.92
C ARG A 846 18.46 -5.71 20.21
N LEU A 847 18.30 -6.29 21.39
CA LEU A 847 18.95 -7.56 21.76
C LEU A 847 18.45 -8.74 20.91
N ALA A 848 17.18 -8.76 20.52
CA ALA A 848 16.68 -9.75 19.55
C ALA A 848 17.30 -9.57 18.15
N ARG A 849 17.53 -8.33 17.69
CA ARG A 849 18.28 -8.08 16.44
C ARG A 849 19.70 -8.63 16.51
N GLN A 850 20.42 -8.38 17.60
CA GLN A 850 21.77 -8.91 17.82
C GLN A 850 21.78 -10.44 17.76
N ALA A 851 20.86 -11.11 18.46
CA ALA A 851 20.75 -12.56 18.41
C ALA A 851 20.42 -13.14 17.02
N VAL A 852 19.66 -12.41 16.18
CA VAL A 852 19.41 -12.78 14.78
C VAL A 852 20.66 -12.57 13.92
N GLN A 853 21.37 -11.45 14.10
CA GLN A 853 22.60 -11.16 13.37
C GLN A 853 23.70 -12.20 13.66
N GLU A 854 23.79 -12.68 14.90
CA GLU A 854 24.69 -13.76 15.32
C GLU A 854 24.29 -15.13 14.76
N ALA A 855 23.00 -15.47 14.78
CA ALA A 855 22.50 -16.78 14.36
C ALA A 855 22.38 -16.92 12.83
N HIS A 856 22.06 -15.84 12.13
CA HIS A 856 21.78 -15.78 10.69
C HIS A 856 22.63 -14.70 10.01
N PRO A 857 23.97 -14.80 10.06
CA PRO A 857 24.85 -13.75 9.55
C PRO A 857 24.63 -13.55 8.05
N GLY A 858 24.30 -12.30 7.67
CA GLY A 858 24.06 -11.88 6.29
C GLY A 858 22.58 -11.85 5.88
N ASP A 859 21.66 -12.37 6.68
CA ASP A 859 20.23 -12.11 6.49
C ASP A 859 19.89 -10.72 7.06
N PRO A 860 19.36 -9.75 6.30
CA PRO A 860 19.00 -8.42 6.79
C PRO A 860 17.74 -8.41 7.68
N THR A 861 17.08 -9.54 7.91
CA THR A 861 15.86 -9.67 8.76
C THR A 861 16.02 -9.04 10.14
N TYR A 862 17.22 -9.05 10.74
CA TYR A 862 17.46 -8.39 12.03
C TYR A 862 17.17 -6.88 12.00
N LEU A 863 17.26 -6.22 10.85
CA LEU A 863 16.92 -4.80 10.69
C LEU A 863 15.47 -4.55 10.24
N ALA A 864 14.75 -5.58 9.78
CA ALA A 864 13.42 -5.43 9.17
C ALA A 864 12.36 -4.85 10.10
N TYR A 865 12.39 -5.22 11.39
CA TYR A 865 11.36 -4.85 12.35
C TYR A 865 11.35 -3.36 12.68
N SER A 866 10.16 -2.75 12.76
CA SER A 866 9.91 -1.44 13.34
C SER A 866 9.06 -1.57 14.59
N LEU A 867 9.51 -0.94 15.67
CA LEU A 867 8.81 -0.90 16.96
C LEU A 867 8.10 0.45 17.11
N TYR A 868 6.79 0.41 17.25
CA TYR A 868 5.96 1.55 17.63
C TYR A 868 5.56 1.39 19.10
N ALA A 869 6.25 2.07 20.00
CA ALA A 869 6.06 1.95 21.46
C ALA A 869 6.75 3.11 22.20
N HIS A 870 6.49 3.22 23.50
CA HIS A 870 7.39 3.96 24.39
C HIS A 870 8.66 3.12 24.53
N PRO A 871 9.88 3.61 24.21
CA PRO A 871 11.04 2.74 24.14
C PRO A 871 11.40 2.15 25.51
N ASN A 872 11.27 2.96 26.57
CA ASN A 872 11.42 2.57 27.97
C ASN A 872 10.20 1.83 28.57
N ALA A 873 9.23 1.41 27.75
CA ALA A 873 8.09 0.60 28.24
C ALA A 873 8.58 -0.71 28.87
N ARG A 874 7.86 -1.17 29.90
CA ARG A 874 8.06 -2.49 30.50
C ARG A 874 6.79 -3.32 30.51
N VAL A 875 6.94 -4.62 30.32
CA VAL A 875 5.81 -5.55 30.34
C VAL A 875 5.45 -5.91 31.78
N VAL A 876 4.17 -5.83 32.11
CA VAL A 876 3.61 -6.16 33.42
C VAL A 876 2.81 -7.46 33.28
N TRP A 877 3.42 -8.53 33.75
CA TRP A 877 2.80 -9.84 33.85
C TRP A 877 1.84 -9.87 35.05
N LYS A 878 0.64 -10.43 34.86
CA LYS A 878 -0.32 -10.56 35.97
C LYS A 878 0.06 -11.74 36.85
N ASN A 879 0.72 -11.47 37.97
CA ASN A 879 1.04 -12.49 38.99
C ASN A 879 -0.18 -13.35 39.32
N ALA A 880 -0.02 -14.68 39.24
CA ALA A 880 -1.02 -15.66 39.67
C ALA A 880 -1.19 -15.74 41.22
N GLN A 881 -0.83 -14.68 41.94
CA GLN A 881 -0.95 -14.53 43.39
C GLN A 881 -1.42 -13.11 43.73
N ASN A 882 -2.74 -12.93 43.64
CA ASN A 882 -3.57 -12.07 44.47
C ASN A 882 -5.03 -12.26 44.03
N GLY A 883 -5.65 -13.32 44.58
CA GLY A 883 -7.10 -13.50 44.64
C GLY A 883 -7.59 -13.22 46.05
#